data_AF-A0A100JQM6-F1
#
_entry.id   AF-A0A100JQM6-F1
#
_cell.length_a   1.000
_cell.length_b   1.000
_cell.length_c   1.000
_cell.angle_alpha   90.00
_cell.angle_beta   90.00
_cell.angle_gamma   90.00
#
_symmetry.space_group_name_H-M   'P 1'
#
loop_
_entity.id
_entity.type
_entity.pdbx_description
1 polymer ?
#
loop_
_entity_poly.entity_id
_entity_poly.type
_entity_poly.pdbx_seq_one_letter_code
_entity_poly.pdbx_strand_id
1 'polypeptide(L)'
;MKPQPEPEAHTHDHDTKACASLSPSRLDTEPSPAHRDMRAGQLGPWFDRVEPRSGMSADAVPGSALLAPGSTAPASGSTAPASGSPAPASGSTAPASGSPAPASGSIAIGSDSPALASDQAAPGHGPATPTPGRSERGAVSVVQRPMRPAAESRDTEPSPGQVAPVPRQAAPAQPPVEPGQEHHQPALGQADRIRIVEPPHAPSTDPLHHPDPHTAAQAAAIENLLRCWVREHNLTCPHDGTLHIPLPAPGTALHAPVHYWSPTGWHRFGPPYLAGTPENTPPLDAAAVAALLVGVTITRGSRGTDNQAPRPTATHAPTPLTASEPDHPDPLDQTDPCDLIGRVADSARRVAMFLAERRAAPADGPDRFRAAEQGLVLGHPLHPTPKSRDGLSEIEARLYSPESRGSFPLNWLAVAPSVLSADSAWTERGRVVPAEQLTARLAGPGLPLPEDHGALPVHPWQLREVRRRPAVAALFDAGLIRDLGPHGDPWHPTSSLRTVHRTDTPAMLKLSLGLRITNSRRENLRKELHRGVEVHRLLRSGLTAQWQAAHPRFDIVRDPAWLGVTTPEGGPLPGLDVIVRHNPFGAADDVSCVAGLVSPRPYASARLTRHVDGAVHHGVDAPADVHLLMRSRLADVLTRLTVCTNRPRGAVAVEWFLRYLEQVVRPVLWLDSEAGIALEAHQQNTLVLLDPDGWPIGGRYRDNQGYYFRESRRADLAARLPGIGERSDTFVSDEVADERFAYYLGINNVLGLIGAFGSQGLGDERLLLAAFRRFLTHIATGPARLNTSLPARLLDSPVLRCKANLLTRLHGLDELVGPVDTQSVYVTITNPLHR
;
A
#
# COMPACT_ATOMS: atom_id res chain seq x y z
N MET A 1 -16.38 41.51 66.10
CA MET A 1 -16.92 40.20 66.52
C MET A 1 -15.91 39.15 66.10
N LYS A 2 -15.24 38.44 67.02
CA LYS A 2 -15.66 37.20 67.75
C LYS A 2 -15.90 35.99 66.82
N PRO A 3 -15.43 34.77 67.18
CA PRO A 3 -15.00 33.75 66.19
C PRO A 3 -15.74 32.40 66.32
N GLN A 4 -15.18 31.32 65.75
CA GLN A 4 -15.55 29.91 65.97
C GLN A 4 -15.54 29.50 67.45
N PRO A 5 -16.04 28.28 67.76
CA PRO A 5 -15.11 27.33 68.39
C PRO A 5 -15.23 25.86 67.94
N GLU A 6 -14.25 25.09 68.39
CA GLU A 6 -14.14 23.61 68.45
C GLU A 6 -13.88 23.30 69.97
N PRO A 7 -13.24 22.23 70.51
CA PRO A 7 -12.74 20.93 69.99
C PRO A 7 -13.79 19.79 70.21
N GLU A 8 -13.63 18.52 70.66
CA GLU A 8 -12.63 17.64 71.33
C GLU A 8 -12.76 16.19 70.80
N ALA A 9 -11.80 15.25 70.78
CA ALA A 9 -10.56 14.94 71.55
C ALA A 9 -10.71 13.77 72.56
N HIS A 10 -9.57 13.22 73.04
CA HIS A 10 -9.37 12.01 73.89
C HIS A 10 -9.43 10.62 73.21
N THR A 11 -8.69 9.55 73.58
CA THR A 11 -7.44 9.33 74.37
C THR A 11 -6.97 7.85 74.26
N HIS A 12 -5.65 7.59 74.21
CA HIS A 12 -4.91 6.35 74.66
C HIS A 12 -5.38 4.97 74.08
N ASP A 13 -4.66 3.84 74.20
CA ASP A 13 -3.45 3.48 74.97
C ASP A 13 -2.55 2.40 74.26
N HIS A 14 -1.53 1.88 74.95
CA HIS A 14 -0.46 0.97 74.49
C HIS A 14 -0.75 -0.56 74.52
N ASP A 15 0.28 -1.31 74.04
CA ASP A 15 0.62 -2.75 74.15
C ASP A 15 0.29 -3.66 72.95
N THR A 16 1.24 -4.27 72.22
CA THR A 16 2.58 -4.90 72.45
C THR A 16 2.57 -6.41 72.71
N LYS A 17 2.97 -7.18 71.66
CA LYS A 17 3.78 -8.43 71.61
C LYS A 17 3.68 -8.99 70.17
N ALA A 18 4.77 -9.09 69.39
CA ALA A 18 5.91 -10.03 69.49
C ALA A 18 5.53 -11.50 69.13
N CYS A 19 6.35 -12.32 68.45
CA CYS A 19 7.50 -12.15 67.56
C CYS A 19 7.84 -13.56 66.96
N ALA A 20 8.89 -13.67 66.12
CA ALA A 20 9.62 -14.91 65.77
C ALA A 20 8.91 -16.01 64.92
N SER A 21 9.14 -15.92 63.60
CA SER A 21 9.70 -16.97 62.73
C SER A 21 9.84 -18.43 63.22
N LEU A 22 9.57 -19.39 62.31
CA LEU A 22 10.48 -20.51 62.02
C LEU A 22 10.20 -21.12 60.63
N SER A 23 11.22 -21.73 60.02
CA SER A 23 11.19 -22.39 58.70
C SER A 23 11.54 -23.90 58.85
N PRO A 24 12.04 -24.61 57.81
CA PRO A 24 11.24 -25.46 56.93
C PRO A 24 11.56 -26.97 57.06
N SER A 25 10.80 -27.83 56.38
CA SER A 25 11.08 -29.28 56.27
C SER A 25 11.29 -29.74 54.81
N ARG A 26 12.49 -30.23 54.52
CA ARG A 26 12.79 -31.21 53.44
C ARG A 26 12.34 -32.62 53.95
N LEU A 27 12.29 -33.74 53.23
CA LEU A 27 13.02 -34.33 52.09
C LEU A 27 11.97 -35.04 51.15
N ASP A 28 12.25 -35.69 50.00
CA ASP A 28 13.41 -36.52 49.64
C ASP A 28 13.72 -36.61 48.11
N THR A 29 14.99 -37.00 47.90
CA THR A 29 15.71 -37.64 46.75
C THR A 29 14.90 -38.53 45.77
N GLU A 30 15.30 -38.91 44.54
CA GLU A 30 16.36 -38.64 43.52
C GLU A 30 16.03 -39.52 42.25
N PRO A 31 16.86 -39.70 41.18
CA PRO A 31 18.00 -38.93 40.65
C PRO A 31 17.87 -38.60 39.13
N SER A 32 18.89 -37.94 38.56
CA SER A 32 19.16 -37.90 37.11
C SER A 32 20.06 -39.08 36.68
N PRO A 33 20.19 -39.38 35.37
CA PRO A 33 21.51 -39.77 34.88
C PRO A 33 21.99 -39.09 33.59
N ALA A 34 23.17 -38.47 33.73
CA ALA A 34 24.33 -38.55 32.83
C ALA A 34 24.34 -37.88 31.44
N HIS A 35 25.47 -37.20 31.19
CA HIS A 35 25.94 -36.74 29.89
C HIS A 35 26.18 -37.88 28.89
N ARG A 36 26.08 -37.56 27.59
CA ARG A 36 26.91 -38.18 26.56
C ARG A 36 27.21 -37.20 25.43
N ASP A 37 28.47 -37.10 25.03
CA ASP A 37 28.86 -36.44 23.79
C ASP A 37 28.31 -37.20 22.57
N MET A 38 27.92 -36.48 21.52
CA MET A 38 28.66 -36.49 20.24
C MET A 38 28.02 -35.62 19.14
N ARG A 39 28.86 -34.76 18.56
CA ARG A 39 29.03 -34.44 17.11
C ARG A 39 27.83 -33.95 16.27
N ALA A 40 28.14 -33.08 15.32
CA ALA A 40 27.19 -32.51 14.37
C ALA A 40 26.80 -33.48 13.23
N GLY A 41 25.54 -33.40 12.78
CA GLY A 41 25.07 -34.06 11.56
C GLY A 41 23.60 -33.79 11.24
N GLN A 42 23.33 -33.41 9.99
CA GLN A 42 22.05 -33.56 9.25
C GLN A 42 20.75 -33.02 9.90
N LEU A 43 20.26 -31.89 9.38
CA LEU A 43 18.86 -31.47 9.54
C LEU A 43 17.97 -32.13 8.47
N GLY A 44 17.12 -33.07 8.88
CA GLY A 44 16.04 -33.63 8.05
C GLY A 44 14.75 -32.80 8.07
N PRO A 45 13.85 -32.95 7.09
CA PRO A 45 12.63 -32.15 6.99
C PRO A 45 11.53 -32.63 7.96
N TRP A 46 10.96 -31.70 8.73
CA TRP A 46 9.74 -31.94 9.52
C TRP A 46 8.55 -31.27 8.84
N PHE A 47 7.70 -32.08 8.23
CA PHE A 47 6.32 -31.74 7.85
C PHE A 47 5.48 -33.00 7.99
N ASP A 48 4.61 -33.05 8.98
CA ASP A 48 3.44 -33.93 8.92
C ASP A 48 2.25 -33.35 9.70
N ARG A 49 1.08 -33.96 9.50
CA ARG A 49 -0.23 -33.39 9.80
C ARG A 49 -0.54 -33.28 11.29
N VAL A 50 -1.28 -32.23 11.65
CA VAL A 50 -2.11 -32.17 12.86
C VAL A 50 -3.56 -32.15 12.41
N GLU A 51 -4.28 -33.26 12.63
CA GLU A 51 -5.74 -33.32 12.43
C GLU A 51 -6.47 -32.72 13.65
N PRO A 52 -7.55 -31.94 13.45
CA PRO A 52 -8.32 -31.41 14.57
C PRO A 52 -9.21 -32.49 15.19
N ARG A 53 -9.02 -32.77 16.49
CA ARG A 53 -9.96 -33.61 17.25
C ARG A 53 -11.30 -32.88 17.41
N SER A 54 -12.38 -33.55 17.07
CA SER A 54 -13.75 -33.11 17.36
C SER A 54 -14.11 -33.38 18.83
N GLY A 55 -14.82 -32.44 19.48
CA GLY A 55 -15.29 -32.63 20.84
C GLY A 55 -15.97 -31.43 21.49
N MET A 56 -17.25 -31.62 21.84
CA MET A 56 -18.03 -30.97 22.92
C MET A 56 -18.54 -29.53 22.75
N SER A 57 -19.84 -29.41 23.06
CA SER A 57 -20.68 -28.25 23.45
C SER A 57 -20.52 -26.90 22.72
N ALA A 58 -21.58 -26.52 22.01
CA ALA A 58 -21.91 -25.12 21.74
C ALA A 58 -23.05 -24.70 22.69
N ASP A 59 -22.71 -24.03 23.78
CA ASP A 59 -23.69 -23.42 24.69
C ASP A 59 -24.17 -22.07 24.15
N ALA A 60 -25.45 -21.78 24.36
CA ALA A 60 -26.15 -20.67 23.69
C ALA A 60 -26.11 -19.35 24.46
N VAL A 61 -26.09 -18.23 23.74
CA VAL A 61 -26.47 -16.91 24.25
C VAL A 61 -27.81 -16.52 23.60
N PRO A 62 -28.88 -16.21 24.37
CA PRO A 62 -30.23 -15.97 23.84
C PRO A 62 -30.45 -14.52 23.36
N GLY A 63 -31.51 -14.32 22.56
CA GLY A 63 -32.02 -13.00 22.15
C GLY A 63 -33.52 -12.79 22.47
N SER A 64 -33.97 -11.54 22.58
CA SER A 64 -35.36 -11.04 22.80
C SER A 64 -35.39 -9.49 22.64
N ALA A 65 -36.48 -8.69 22.67
CA ALA A 65 -37.90 -8.84 23.06
C ALA A 65 -38.90 -8.12 22.09
N LEU A 66 -40.08 -7.64 22.55
CA LEU A 66 -41.32 -7.31 21.77
C LEU A 66 -42.06 -6.05 22.36
N LEU A 67 -42.90 -5.18 21.72
CA LEU A 67 -43.24 -4.89 20.29
C LEU A 67 -43.15 -3.36 19.96
N ALA A 68 -44.16 -2.46 19.82
CA ALA A 68 -45.65 -2.46 19.73
C ALA A 68 -46.15 -1.26 18.84
N PRO A 69 -47.41 -1.18 18.33
CA PRO A 69 -47.72 -0.37 17.12
C PRO A 69 -48.91 0.63 17.16
N GLY A 70 -49.04 1.43 16.08
CA GLY A 70 -50.28 2.09 15.62
C GLY A 70 -49.99 3.30 14.70
N SER A 71 -50.77 3.72 13.68
CA SER A 71 -51.78 3.14 12.77
C SER A 71 -52.65 4.30 12.24
N THR A 72 -52.50 4.71 10.97
CA THR A 72 -53.60 5.24 10.12
C THR A 72 -53.14 5.35 8.66
N ALA A 73 -54.04 5.12 7.70
CA ALA A 73 -53.89 5.48 6.30
C ALA A 73 -54.66 6.78 5.98
N PRO A 74 -54.49 7.36 4.78
CA PRO A 74 -55.53 7.12 3.78
C PRO A 74 -54.98 6.77 2.37
N ALA A 75 -55.89 6.55 1.43
CA ALA A 75 -55.61 6.22 0.03
C ALA A 75 -55.98 7.38 -0.93
N SER A 76 -55.91 7.12 -2.24
CA SER A 76 -56.09 8.03 -3.40
C SER A 76 -54.79 8.69 -3.90
N GLY A 77 -54.56 8.88 -5.20
CA GLY A 77 -55.32 8.34 -6.34
C GLY A 77 -55.07 9.07 -7.69
N SER A 78 -55.16 8.30 -8.78
CA SER A 78 -55.38 8.75 -10.17
C SER A 78 -54.23 9.36 -11.00
N THR A 79 -54.04 8.75 -12.19
CA THR A 79 -53.71 9.36 -13.51
C THR A 79 -52.51 10.30 -13.69
N ALA A 80 -51.57 9.85 -14.52
CA ALA A 80 -50.82 10.71 -15.44
C ALA A 80 -51.65 11.06 -16.69
N PRO A 81 -51.26 12.11 -17.44
CA PRO A 81 -51.40 12.16 -18.89
C PRO A 81 -50.03 12.11 -19.59
N ALA A 82 -50.01 11.88 -20.90
CA ALA A 82 -48.79 11.76 -21.71
C ALA A 82 -48.87 12.59 -23.01
N SER A 83 -47.70 12.83 -23.61
CA SER A 83 -47.47 13.36 -24.98
C SER A 83 -47.82 14.82 -25.28
N GLY A 84 -46.98 15.50 -26.09
CA GLY A 84 -47.16 16.89 -26.52
C GLY A 84 -45.91 17.53 -27.14
N SER A 85 -45.67 17.28 -28.43
CA SER A 85 -44.57 17.83 -29.25
C SER A 85 -45.15 18.52 -30.50
N PRO A 86 -44.41 19.35 -31.30
CA PRO A 86 -43.22 20.18 -31.02
C PRO A 86 -43.24 21.61 -31.65
N ALA A 87 -42.20 22.44 -31.34
CA ALA A 87 -41.66 23.55 -32.17
C ALA A 87 -42.54 24.84 -32.36
N PRO A 88 -42.06 25.96 -32.98
CA PRO A 88 -40.72 26.23 -33.55
C PRO A 88 -40.06 27.62 -33.24
N ALA A 89 -38.72 27.65 -33.36
CA ALA A 89 -37.83 28.65 -33.99
C ALA A 89 -37.82 30.18 -33.67
N SER A 90 -36.58 30.72 -33.68
CA SER A 90 -36.12 32.06 -34.15
C SER A 90 -35.57 33.04 -33.09
N GLY A 91 -34.40 33.64 -33.37
CA GLY A 91 -33.84 34.76 -32.59
C GLY A 91 -32.32 34.87 -32.65
N SER A 92 -31.77 35.70 -33.55
CA SER A 92 -30.34 36.00 -33.62
C SER A 92 -30.05 37.40 -33.11
N THR A 93 -28.98 37.58 -32.32
CA THR A 93 -27.92 38.59 -32.59
C THR A 93 -26.79 38.49 -31.57
N ALA A 94 -25.57 38.77 -32.01
CA ALA A 94 -24.46 39.18 -31.16
C ALA A 94 -24.08 40.63 -31.52
N PRO A 95 -23.48 41.38 -30.59
CA PRO A 95 -22.33 42.21 -30.95
C PRO A 95 -21.12 41.94 -30.04
N ALA A 96 -19.99 42.59 -30.33
CA ALA A 96 -18.67 42.21 -29.83
C ALA A 96 -17.97 43.31 -28.99
N SER A 97 -16.77 42.97 -28.51
CA SER A 97 -15.72 43.84 -27.92
C SER A 97 -15.94 44.35 -26.49
N GLY A 98 -14.86 44.38 -25.67
CA GLY A 98 -14.94 44.93 -24.31
C GLY A 98 -13.88 44.49 -23.26
N SER A 99 -12.63 44.21 -23.62
CA SER A 99 -11.53 44.22 -22.64
C SER A 99 -11.33 45.65 -22.07
N PRO A 100 -10.87 45.87 -20.81
CA PRO A 100 -9.86 45.06 -20.11
C PRO A 100 -10.13 44.73 -18.62
N ALA A 101 -9.25 43.92 -18.04
CA ALA A 101 -9.15 43.72 -16.59
C ALA A 101 -8.33 44.83 -15.90
N PRO A 102 -8.55 45.07 -14.59
CA PRO A 102 -7.55 45.60 -13.67
C PRO A 102 -6.95 44.50 -12.78
N ALA A 103 -5.79 44.80 -12.16
CA ALA A 103 -4.99 43.83 -11.42
C ALA A 103 -5.34 43.69 -9.93
N SER A 104 -4.98 42.53 -9.38
CA SER A 104 -4.51 42.24 -8.02
C SER A 104 -4.76 43.27 -6.90
N GLY A 105 -5.54 42.87 -5.89
CA GLY A 105 -5.58 43.51 -4.57
C GLY A 105 -5.73 42.48 -3.44
N SER A 106 -4.70 42.32 -2.61
CA SER A 106 -4.64 41.30 -1.54
C SER A 106 -4.74 41.93 -0.15
N ILE A 107 -5.91 41.84 0.49
CA ILE A 107 -6.16 42.13 1.92
C ILE A 107 -7.15 41.03 2.38
N ALA A 108 -6.72 40.02 3.13
CA ALA A 108 -6.37 39.97 4.56
C ALA A 108 -7.59 39.73 5.49
N ILE A 109 -7.34 39.07 6.62
CA ILE A 109 -8.34 38.33 7.41
C ILE A 109 -9.28 39.27 8.18
N GLY A 110 -10.58 38.99 8.11
CA GLY A 110 -11.59 39.44 9.09
C GLY A 110 -12.20 38.23 9.79
N SER A 111 -12.03 38.16 11.11
CA SER A 111 -12.65 37.14 11.97
C SER A 111 -13.94 37.67 12.58
N ASP A 112 -15.01 36.87 12.64
CA ASP A 112 -16.11 37.12 13.57
C ASP A 112 -16.90 35.85 13.92
N SER A 113 -17.57 35.87 15.08
CA SER A 113 -18.48 34.81 15.55
C SER A 113 -19.47 35.36 16.58
N PRO A 114 -20.77 35.11 16.38
CA PRO A 114 -21.63 34.56 17.44
C PRO A 114 -22.42 33.35 16.91
N ALA A 115 -22.70 32.25 17.63
CA ALA A 115 -22.99 31.97 19.04
C ALA A 115 -24.51 32.02 19.41
N LEU A 116 -24.98 30.90 20.01
CA LEU A 116 -26.27 30.68 20.70
C LEU A 116 -27.54 30.58 19.80
N ALA A 117 -28.57 29.78 20.10
CA ALA A 117 -28.86 28.89 21.26
C ALA A 117 -29.74 27.66 20.87
N SER A 118 -29.88 26.69 21.80
CA SER A 118 -31.04 25.82 22.17
C SER A 118 -32.09 25.36 21.10
N ASP A 119 -32.70 24.17 21.19
CA ASP A 119 -33.06 23.41 22.40
C ASP A 119 -33.19 21.86 22.22
N GLN A 120 -33.67 21.17 23.25
CA GLN A 120 -33.67 19.71 23.49
C GLN A 120 -34.73 18.89 22.71
N ALA A 121 -34.44 17.60 22.44
CA ALA A 121 -35.11 16.43 23.07
C ALA A 121 -34.78 15.06 22.39
N ALA A 122 -34.82 13.98 23.17
CA ALA A 122 -34.68 12.56 22.80
C ALA A 122 -35.74 11.74 23.61
N PRO A 123 -35.99 10.41 23.44
CA PRO A 123 -35.27 9.36 22.68
C PRO A 123 -36.16 8.72 21.56
N GLY A 124 -36.15 7.44 21.16
CA GLY A 124 -35.52 6.22 21.68
C GLY A 124 -35.72 4.94 20.82
N HIS A 125 -36.11 3.82 21.44
CA HIS A 125 -36.04 2.46 20.86
C HIS A 125 -37.40 1.70 20.80
N GLY A 126 -37.48 0.67 19.93
CA GLY A 126 -38.50 -0.41 19.94
C GLY A 126 -38.12 -1.57 20.89
N PRO A 127 -38.33 -2.89 20.59
CA PRO A 127 -38.55 -3.51 19.25
C PRO A 127 -39.53 -4.74 19.15
N ALA A 128 -39.75 -5.24 17.90
CA ALA A 128 -39.90 -6.66 17.44
C ALA A 128 -41.13 -7.58 17.81
N THR A 129 -41.25 -8.79 17.20
CA THR A 129 -42.52 -9.41 16.71
C THR A 129 -43.55 -10.06 17.69
N PRO A 130 -43.81 -11.40 17.85
CA PRO A 130 -43.10 -12.64 17.46
C PRO A 130 -43.92 -13.55 16.48
N THR A 131 -44.19 -14.82 16.86
CA THR A 131 -44.85 -15.94 16.12
C THR A 131 -45.47 -16.93 17.16
N PRO A 132 -46.33 -17.95 16.85
CA PRO A 132 -45.97 -19.13 16.01
C PRO A 132 -47.09 -19.94 15.27
N GLY A 133 -46.65 -20.84 14.37
CA GLY A 133 -47.36 -22.07 13.92
C GLY A 133 -48.33 -21.95 12.73
N ARG A 134 -48.76 -23.03 12.04
CA ARG A 134 -48.16 -24.39 11.79
C ARG A 134 -48.96 -25.06 10.64
N SER A 135 -48.34 -26.02 9.93
CA SER A 135 -48.95 -27.18 9.21
C SER A 135 -49.92 -27.02 8.00
N GLU A 136 -49.49 -27.61 6.87
CA GLU A 136 -50.18 -28.66 6.05
C GLU A 136 -51.05 -28.38 4.78
N ARG A 137 -50.73 -29.17 3.72
CA ARG A 137 -51.52 -29.70 2.57
C ARG A 137 -52.16 -28.70 1.56
N GLY A 138 -52.20 -28.96 0.23
CA GLY A 138 -51.52 -29.99 -0.58
C GLY A 138 -52.13 -30.23 -1.98
N ALA A 139 -51.29 -30.64 -2.97
CA ALA A 139 -51.61 -31.18 -4.31
C ALA A 139 -52.32 -30.21 -5.32
N VAL A 140 -52.50 -30.48 -6.64
CA VAL A 140 -52.45 -31.71 -7.46
C VAL A 140 -51.99 -31.41 -8.92
N SER A 141 -51.34 -32.38 -9.62
CA SER A 141 -51.41 -32.61 -11.10
C SER A 141 -50.66 -31.68 -12.10
N VAL A 142 -50.18 -32.10 -13.31
CA VAL A 142 -50.10 -33.46 -13.96
C VAL A 142 -49.07 -33.54 -15.13
N VAL A 143 -48.29 -34.64 -15.24
CA VAL A 143 -47.75 -35.31 -16.49
C VAL A 143 -46.76 -34.52 -17.41
N GLN A 144 -45.79 -35.09 -18.16
CA GLN A 144 -45.54 -36.46 -18.66
C GLN A 144 -44.04 -36.90 -18.62
N ARG A 145 -43.77 -38.20 -18.85
CA ARG A 145 -42.44 -38.85 -19.04
C ARG A 145 -42.61 -40.08 -19.98
N PRO A 146 -41.56 -40.65 -20.63
CA PRO A 146 -40.57 -41.55 -20.00
C PRO A 146 -39.13 -41.27 -20.56
N MET A 147 -38.11 -42.13 -20.77
CA MET A 147 -37.82 -43.56 -20.52
C MET A 147 -36.28 -43.82 -20.45
N ARG A 148 -35.81 -45.07 -20.68
CA ARG A 148 -34.43 -45.53 -21.01
C ARG A 148 -34.54 -46.74 -21.98
N PRO A 149 -33.44 -47.25 -22.58
CA PRO A 149 -32.79 -48.45 -22.00
C PRO A 149 -31.24 -48.42 -22.07
N ALA A 150 -30.58 -49.58 -21.92
CA ALA A 150 -29.12 -49.83 -21.91
C ALA A 150 -28.86 -51.30 -22.39
N ALA A 151 -27.63 -51.84 -22.55
CA ALA A 151 -26.27 -51.35 -22.25
C ALA A 151 -25.33 -51.58 -23.47
N GLU A 152 -24.09 -52.12 -23.49
CA GLU A 152 -23.18 -52.76 -22.50
C GLU A 152 -21.72 -52.77 -23.04
N SER A 153 -20.76 -53.35 -22.29
CA SER A 153 -19.36 -53.71 -22.70
C SER A 153 -18.39 -52.53 -22.95
N ARG A 154 -17.04 -52.64 -23.06
CA ARG A 154 -15.95 -53.60 -22.66
C ARG A 154 -14.58 -52.87 -22.91
N ASP A 155 -13.39 -53.27 -22.45
CA ASP A 155 -12.92 -54.40 -21.61
C ASP A 155 -11.61 -54.10 -20.85
N THR A 156 -11.16 -55.05 -20.01
CA THR A 156 -9.82 -55.31 -19.42
C THR A 156 -8.68 -54.27 -19.40
N GLU A 157 -8.25 -53.94 -18.17
CA GLU A 157 -6.85 -53.65 -17.75
C GLU A 157 -6.07 -54.98 -17.51
N PRO A 158 -4.72 -55.03 -17.34
CA PRO A 158 -4.15 -55.04 -15.97
C PRO A 158 -2.68 -54.54 -15.80
N SER A 159 -2.20 -54.58 -14.55
CA SER A 159 -0.81 -54.38 -14.05
C SER A 159 -0.44 -55.48 -13.02
N PRO A 160 0.72 -55.51 -12.31
CA PRO A 160 2.14 -55.24 -12.63
C PRO A 160 3.08 -56.43 -12.23
N GLY A 161 4.43 -56.28 -12.33
CA GLY A 161 5.41 -57.29 -11.84
C GLY A 161 6.88 -56.78 -11.73
N GLN A 162 7.75 -57.46 -10.97
CA GLN A 162 9.12 -57.03 -10.60
C GLN A 162 10.24 -58.10 -10.82
N VAL A 163 11.51 -57.67 -10.63
CA VAL A 163 12.74 -58.40 -10.21
C VAL A 163 13.92 -58.42 -11.24
N ALA A 164 15.16 -58.39 -10.72
CA ALA A 164 16.46 -58.23 -11.43
C ALA A 164 17.23 -59.58 -11.56
N PRO A 165 18.52 -59.74 -12.01
CA PRO A 165 19.74 -58.95 -11.67
C PRO A 165 20.79 -58.74 -12.82
N VAL A 166 22.07 -58.53 -12.47
CA VAL A 166 23.21 -58.03 -13.30
C VAL A 166 24.27 -59.10 -13.63
N PRO A 167 25.15 -58.91 -14.64
CA PRO A 167 26.61 -59.03 -14.40
C PRO A 167 27.51 -57.98 -15.11
N ARG A 168 28.83 -58.01 -14.84
CA ARG A 168 29.87 -57.03 -15.28
C ARG A 168 30.92 -57.63 -16.23
N GLN A 169 31.59 -56.78 -17.04
CA GLN A 169 33.01 -56.80 -17.55
C GLN A 169 33.08 -55.99 -18.88
N ALA A 170 34.21 -55.49 -19.44
CA ALA A 170 35.56 -55.13 -18.96
C ALA A 170 36.18 -54.11 -19.96
N ALA A 171 37.39 -53.58 -19.72
CA ALA A 171 37.99 -52.49 -20.53
C ALA A 171 39.05 -52.95 -21.58
N PRO A 172 39.24 -52.18 -22.68
CA PRO A 172 40.41 -52.27 -23.57
C PRO A 172 41.51 -51.22 -23.25
N ALA A 173 42.71 -51.38 -23.82
CA ALA A 173 43.94 -50.65 -23.46
C ALA A 173 44.41 -49.60 -24.50
N GLN A 174 45.45 -48.82 -24.13
CA GLN A 174 46.06 -47.76 -24.95
C GLN A 174 47.17 -48.25 -25.91
N PRO A 175 47.36 -47.60 -27.08
CA PRO A 175 48.62 -47.51 -27.81
C PRO A 175 49.45 -46.25 -27.39
N PRO A 176 50.73 -46.11 -27.79
CA PRO A 176 51.75 -45.35 -27.04
C PRO A 176 51.87 -43.83 -27.36
N VAL A 177 52.72 -43.16 -26.56
CA VAL A 177 53.02 -41.71 -26.56
C VAL A 177 54.50 -41.46 -26.86
N GLU A 178 54.82 -40.42 -27.64
CA GLU A 178 56.00 -39.52 -27.51
C GLU A 178 55.98 -38.45 -28.65
N PRO A 179 56.67 -37.29 -28.54
CA PRO A 179 56.57 -36.32 -27.44
C PRO A 179 56.43 -34.85 -27.88
N GLY A 180 55.87 -34.01 -26.99
CA GLY A 180 56.28 -32.61 -26.82
C GLY A 180 55.58 -31.51 -27.65
N GLN A 181 54.71 -30.74 -26.99
CA GLN A 181 54.97 -29.31 -26.71
C GLN A 181 54.10 -28.81 -25.55
N GLU A 182 54.58 -27.81 -24.82
CA GLU A 182 53.99 -27.39 -23.53
C GLU A 182 52.91 -26.31 -23.69
N HIS A 183 51.70 -26.61 -23.25
CA HIS A 183 50.66 -25.61 -22.96
C HIS A 183 50.05 -25.87 -21.57
N HIS A 184 50.30 -24.96 -20.63
CA HIS A 184 49.72 -25.02 -19.29
C HIS A 184 48.19 -24.79 -19.34
N GLN A 185 47.42 -25.77 -18.87
CA GLN A 185 46.04 -25.51 -18.46
C GLN A 185 46.03 -24.79 -17.10
N PRO A 186 45.30 -23.68 -16.92
CA PRO A 186 45.08 -23.10 -15.61
C PRO A 186 44.18 -24.00 -14.76
N ALA A 187 44.41 -24.02 -13.44
CA ALA A 187 43.69 -24.86 -12.50
C ALA A 187 42.20 -24.44 -12.34
N LEU A 188 41.39 -25.38 -11.83
CA LEU A 188 39.94 -25.25 -11.67
C LEU A 188 39.49 -23.93 -11.00
N GLY A 189 38.50 -23.29 -11.63
CA GLY A 189 38.05 -21.94 -11.29
C GLY A 189 37.61 -21.76 -9.83
N GLN A 190 38.18 -20.74 -9.20
CA GLN A 190 37.87 -20.31 -7.84
C GLN A 190 36.45 -19.71 -7.81
N ALA A 191 35.49 -20.39 -7.17
CA ALA A 191 34.11 -19.92 -7.11
C ALA A 191 34.00 -18.53 -6.43
N ASP A 192 33.20 -17.64 -7.03
CA ASP A 192 33.09 -16.22 -6.66
C ASP A 192 32.67 -15.99 -5.20
N ARG A 193 33.66 -15.93 -4.32
CA ARG A 193 33.52 -15.37 -2.98
C ARG A 193 33.49 -13.84 -3.10
N ILE A 194 32.32 -13.31 -3.50
CA ILE A 194 31.96 -11.91 -3.26
C ILE A 194 32.21 -11.65 -1.77
N ARG A 195 33.31 -10.94 -1.47
CA ARG A 195 33.68 -10.59 -0.11
C ARG A 195 32.53 -9.80 0.49
N ILE A 196 31.95 -10.33 1.57
CA ILE A 196 31.32 -9.47 2.55
C ILE A 196 32.48 -8.63 3.09
N VAL A 197 32.51 -7.35 2.74
CA VAL A 197 33.44 -6.40 3.36
C VAL A 197 32.99 -6.31 4.82
N GLU A 198 33.80 -6.86 5.72
CA GLU A 198 33.61 -6.58 7.15
C GLU A 198 33.73 -5.06 7.32
N PRO A 199 32.74 -4.41 7.96
CA PRO A 199 32.70 -2.95 8.00
C PRO A 199 33.97 -2.43 8.69
N PRO A 200 34.68 -1.44 8.12
CA PRO A 200 35.89 -0.91 8.73
C PRO A 200 35.58 -0.45 10.17
N HIS A 201 36.48 -0.76 11.11
CA HIS A 201 36.27 -0.59 12.55
C HIS A 201 36.28 0.88 13.02
N ALA A 202 35.31 1.65 12.55
CA ALA A 202 34.81 2.88 13.15
C ALA A 202 33.28 2.84 13.07
N PRO A 203 32.53 3.18 14.13
CA PRO A 203 31.08 3.24 14.06
C PRO A 203 30.66 4.47 13.23
N SER A 204 30.55 4.32 11.91
CA SER A 204 29.92 5.33 11.07
C SER A 204 28.46 5.45 11.49
N THR A 205 28.15 6.53 12.21
CA THR A 205 26.79 6.80 12.68
C THR A 205 25.88 6.93 11.47
N ASP A 206 24.90 6.03 11.33
CA ASP A 206 23.91 6.06 10.24
C ASP A 206 23.38 7.50 10.10
N PRO A 207 23.55 8.17 8.95
CA PRO A 207 23.15 9.57 8.80
C PRO A 207 21.67 9.87 9.13
N LEU A 208 20.80 8.85 9.08
CA LEU A 208 19.40 8.98 9.52
C LEU A 208 19.28 9.25 11.05
N HIS A 209 20.24 8.79 11.85
CA HIS A 209 20.32 9.04 13.30
C HIS A 209 20.80 10.45 13.66
N HIS A 210 21.22 11.29 12.69
CA HIS A 210 21.73 12.63 12.98
C HIS A 210 20.70 13.49 13.74
N PRO A 211 21.07 14.20 14.83
CA PRO A 211 20.12 14.87 15.73
C PRO A 211 19.40 16.07 15.09
N ASP A 212 20.05 16.80 14.18
CA ASP A 212 19.34 17.73 13.29
C ASP A 212 18.48 16.95 12.26
N PRO A 213 17.16 17.20 12.19
CA PRO A 213 16.28 16.53 11.24
C PRO A 213 16.51 16.95 9.78
N HIS A 214 17.11 18.11 9.48
CA HIS A 214 17.42 18.50 8.11
C HIS A 214 18.51 17.61 7.50
N THR A 215 19.62 17.40 8.20
CA THR A 215 20.71 16.49 7.80
C THR A 215 20.21 15.06 7.59
N ALA A 216 19.37 14.55 8.51
CA ALA A 216 18.77 13.23 8.38
C ALA A 216 17.81 13.13 7.17
N ALA A 217 17.10 14.21 6.83
CA ALA A 217 16.24 14.28 5.65
C ALA A 217 17.04 14.37 4.33
N GLN A 218 18.13 15.12 4.32
CA GLN A 218 19.06 15.20 3.18
C GLN A 218 19.66 13.81 2.90
N ALA A 219 20.12 13.10 3.94
CA ALA A 219 20.62 11.74 3.79
C ALA A 219 19.56 10.77 3.21
N ALA A 220 18.31 10.83 3.69
CA ALA A 220 17.22 10.02 3.14
C ALA A 220 16.93 10.35 1.66
N ALA A 221 16.95 11.63 1.28
CA ALA A 221 16.73 12.06 -0.10
C ALA A 221 17.88 11.63 -1.04
N ILE A 222 19.14 11.79 -0.62
CA ILE A 222 20.34 11.33 -1.33
C ILE A 222 20.29 9.81 -1.52
N GLU A 223 19.99 9.05 -0.47
CA GLU A 223 19.92 7.59 -0.54
C GLU A 223 18.85 7.12 -1.54
N ASN A 224 17.69 7.78 -1.59
CA ASN A 224 16.64 7.49 -2.56
C ASN A 224 17.05 7.83 -4.01
N LEU A 225 17.74 8.95 -4.23
CA LEU A 225 18.29 9.34 -5.54
C LEU A 225 19.33 8.33 -6.04
N LEU A 226 20.27 7.94 -5.20
CA LEU A 226 21.33 6.99 -5.54
C LEU A 226 20.78 5.57 -5.75
N ARG A 227 19.79 5.13 -4.95
CA ARG A 227 19.06 3.86 -5.20
C ARG A 227 18.33 3.87 -6.54
N CYS A 228 17.61 4.96 -6.85
CA CYS A 228 16.99 5.15 -8.16
C CYS A 228 18.04 5.05 -9.27
N TRP A 229 19.14 5.79 -9.17
CA TRP A 229 20.21 5.80 -10.17
C TRP A 229 20.83 4.43 -10.41
N VAL A 230 21.24 3.73 -9.35
CA VAL A 230 21.87 2.40 -9.39
C VAL A 230 20.95 1.38 -10.04
N ARG A 231 19.68 1.32 -9.60
CA ARG A 231 18.69 0.41 -10.18
C ARG A 231 18.37 0.74 -11.63
N GLU A 232 18.18 2.02 -11.95
CA GLU A 232 17.68 2.44 -13.27
C GLU A 232 18.78 2.44 -14.35
N HIS A 233 20.05 2.35 -13.95
CA HIS A 233 21.19 2.02 -14.83
C HIS A 233 21.70 0.57 -14.68
N ASN A 234 21.04 -0.27 -13.87
CA ASN A 234 21.44 -1.65 -13.55
C ASN A 234 22.93 -1.80 -13.16
N LEU A 235 23.44 -0.91 -12.31
CA LEU A 235 24.85 -0.88 -11.90
C LEU A 235 25.20 -2.07 -10.99
N THR A 236 26.43 -2.57 -11.12
CA THR A 236 27.00 -3.64 -10.28
C THR A 236 27.61 -3.09 -8.99
N CYS A 237 27.90 -3.99 -8.03
CA CYS A 237 28.58 -3.62 -6.79
C CYS A 237 30.00 -3.11 -7.11
N PRO A 238 30.42 -1.93 -6.61
CA PRO A 238 31.78 -1.44 -6.78
C PRO A 238 32.80 -2.31 -6.03
N HIS A 239 34.00 -2.45 -6.60
CA HIS A 239 35.05 -3.33 -6.06
C HIS A 239 35.84 -2.70 -4.90
N ASP A 240 35.88 -1.38 -4.83
CA ASP A 240 36.54 -0.54 -3.82
C ASP A 240 35.59 -0.06 -2.71
N GLY A 241 34.31 -0.41 -2.78
CA GLY A 241 33.28 0.03 -1.85
C GLY A 241 32.76 1.46 -2.08
N THR A 242 33.09 2.11 -3.21
CA THR A 242 32.59 3.46 -3.54
C THR A 242 31.75 3.45 -4.81
N LEU A 243 30.55 4.02 -4.76
CA LEU A 243 29.73 4.24 -5.95
C LEU A 243 30.30 5.42 -6.75
N HIS A 244 30.83 5.13 -7.93
CA HIS A 244 31.33 6.13 -8.87
C HIS A 244 30.31 6.42 -9.97
N ILE A 245 29.86 7.67 -10.07
CA ILE A 245 28.97 8.16 -11.14
C ILE A 245 29.76 9.20 -11.96
N PRO A 246 30.25 8.86 -13.17
CA PRO A 246 31.01 9.80 -13.99
C PRO A 246 30.14 10.94 -14.48
N LEU A 247 30.67 12.17 -14.39
CA LEU A 247 29.97 13.41 -14.74
C LEU A 247 30.34 13.88 -16.17
N PRO A 248 29.62 14.85 -16.76
CA PRO A 248 29.89 15.30 -18.14
C PRO A 248 31.26 15.95 -18.36
N ALA A 249 31.84 16.57 -17.33
CA ALA A 249 33.12 17.26 -17.42
C ALA A 249 34.30 16.28 -17.24
N PRO A 250 35.33 16.30 -18.11
CA PRO A 250 36.47 15.39 -18.03
C PRO A 250 37.14 15.38 -16.64
N GLY A 251 37.47 14.19 -16.15
CA GLY A 251 38.11 14.01 -14.83
C GLY A 251 37.19 14.17 -13.61
N THR A 252 35.90 14.52 -13.80
CA THR A 252 34.96 14.69 -12.69
C THR A 252 34.00 13.50 -12.53
N ALA A 253 33.75 13.11 -11.29
CA ALA A 253 32.79 12.08 -10.92
C ALA A 253 32.13 12.43 -9.58
N LEU A 254 30.90 11.96 -9.38
CA LEU A 254 30.21 11.95 -8.10
C LEU A 254 30.54 10.63 -7.39
N HIS A 255 31.11 10.70 -6.19
CA HIS A 255 31.51 9.56 -5.37
C HIS A 255 30.57 9.45 -4.16
N ALA A 256 30.14 8.24 -3.80
CA ALA A 256 29.39 7.98 -2.57
C ALA A 256 29.83 6.66 -1.93
N PRO A 257 30.28 6.62 -0.66
CA PRO A 257 30.66 5.38 0.01
C PRO A 257 29.48 4.40 0.08
N VAL A 258 29.73 3.10 -0.09
CA VAL A 258 28.70 2.06 0.03
C VAL A 258 28.77 1.43 1.42
N HIS A 259 27.81 1.78 2.28
CA HIS A 259 27.65 1.16 3.60
C HIS A 259 26.98 -0.22 3.52
N TYR A 260 26.13 -0.44 2.51
CA TYR A 260 25.48 -1.73 2.26
C TYR A 260 25.12 -1.88 0.78
N TRP A 261 25.51 -3.01 0.16
CA TRP A 261 25.06 -3.35 -1.18
C TRP A 261 23.97 -4.43 -1.15
N SER A 262 22.74 -4.02 -1.48
CA SER A 262 21.56 -4.88 -1.50
C SER A 262 21.38 -5.55 -2.87
N PRO A 263 21.27 -6.89 -2.95
CA PRO A 263 20.84 -7.60 -4.15
C PRO A 263 19.45 -7.18 -4.67
N THR A 264 18.59 -6.60 -3.82
CA THR A 264 17.22 -6.18 -4.17
C THR A 264 17.05 -4.66 -4.33
N GLY A 265 18.14 -3.90 -4.39
CA GLY A 265 18.12 -2.46 -4.67
C GLY A 265 18.04 -1.53 -3.45
N TRP A 266 17.99 -2.08 -2.23
CA TRP A 266 17.91 -1.32 -0.98
C TRP A 266 19.29 -0.95 -0.41
N HIS A 267 20.20 -0.49 -1.28
CA HIS A 267 21.55 -0.08 -0.89
C HIS A 267 21.53 0.97 0.25
N ARG A 268 22.57 1.02 1.10
CA ARG A 268 22.81 2.11 2.06
C ARG A 268 24.08 2.85 1.63
N PHE A 269 24.05 4.18 1.64
CA PHE A 269 25.17 5.01 1.19
C PHE A 269 25.69 5.93 2.31
N GLY A 270 26.95 6.32 2.19
CA GLY A 270 27.55 7.43 2.93
C GLY A 270 27.31 8.78 2.25
N PRO A 271 27.78 9.88 2.88
CA PRO A 271 27.65 11.22 2.33
C PRO A 271 28.43 11.36 1.01
N PRO A 272 27.85 11.95 -0.04
CA PRO A 272 28.46 12.03 -1.37
C PRO A 272 29.34 13.27 -1.57
N TYR A 273 30.36 13.15 -2.42
CA TYR A 273 31.35 14.18 -2.71
C TYR A 273 31.77 14.16 -4.18
N LEU A 274 32.49 15.20 -4.64
CA LEU A 274 33.05 15.25 -5.99
C LEU A 274 34.47 14.66 -5.99
N ALA A 275 34.84 13.96 -7.07
CA ALA A 275 36.19 13.47 -7.27
C ALA A 275 37.20 14.63 -7.27
N GLY A 276 38.27 14.51 -6.48
CA GLY A 276 39.34 15.50 -6.40
C GLY A 276 39.10 16.68 -5.46
N THR A 277 37.98 16.75 -4.73
CA THR A 277 37.83 17.75 -3.66
C THR A 277 38.67 17.40 -2.43
N PRO A 278 39.22 18.39 -1.70
CA PRO A 278 39.87 18.17 -0.41
C PRO A 278 38.99 17.41 0.60
N GLU A 279 39.61 16.66 1.51
CA GLU A 279 38.92 15.87 2.54
C GLU A 279 38.02 16.72 3.47
N ASN A 280 38.33 18.00 3.62
CA ASN A 280 37.56 18.96 4.42
C ASN A 280 36.40 19.63 3.66
N THR A 281 36.15 19.27 2.39
CA THR A 281 35.02 19.79 1.62
C THR A 281 33.71 19.19 2.15
N PRO A 282 32.68 20.01 2.48
CA PRO A 282 31.40 19.48 2.94
C PRO A 282 30.72 18.62 1.85
N PRO A 283 30.01 17.55 2.24
CA PRO A 283 29.33 16.70 1.27
C PRO A 283 28.17 17.40 0.58
N LEU A 284 27.81 16.90 -0.60
CA LEU A 284 26.74 17.45 -1.42
C LEU A 284 25.36 17.18 -0.79
N ASP A 285 24.47 18.17 -0.86
CA ASP A 285 23.06 18.00 -0.52
C ASP A 285 22.27 17.28 -1.63
N ALA A 286 21.01 16.93 -1.34
CA ALA A 286 20.17 16.19 -2.28
C ALA A 286 19.85 16.96 -3.57
N ALA A 287 19.74 18.29 -3.52
CA ALA A 287 19.46 19.12 -4.70
C ALA A 287 20.70 19.23 -5.61
N ALA A 288 21.89 19.39 -5.03
CA ALA A 288 23.16 19.32 -5.75
C ALA A 288 23.36 17.94 -6.41
N VAL A 289 23.11 16.84 -5.68
CA VAL A 289 23.12 15.49 -6.25
C VAL A 289 22.11 15.36 -7.40
N ALA A 290 20.86 15.82 -7.21
CA ALA A 290 19.84 15.77 -8.26
C ALA A 290 20.26 16.54 -9.52
N ALA A 291 20.82 17.74 -9.39
CA ALA A 291 21.32 18.55 -10.50
C ALA A 291 22.42 17.83 -11.30
N LEU A 292 23.34 17.13 -10.60
CA LEU A 292 24.38 16.33 -11.26
C LEU A 292 23.80 15.13 -12.03
N LEU A 293 22.85 14.38 -11.44
CA LEU A 293 22.21 13.24 -12.11
C LEU A 293 21.35 13.69 -13.32
N VAL A 294 20.67 14.83 -13.22
CA VAL A 294 20.00 15.51 -14.35
C VAL A 294 21.00 15.80 -15.47
N GLY A 295 22.11 16.48 -15.16
CA GLY A 295 23.13 16.86 -16.15
C GLY A 295 23.79 15.67 -16.85
N VAL A 296 24.05 14.57 -16.13
CA VAL A 296 24.53 13.31 -16.74
C VAL A 296 23.49 12.74 -17.71
N THR A 297 22.21 12.75 -17.33
CA THR A 297 21.13 12.14 -18.14
C THR A 297 20.90 12.93 -19.43
N ILE A 298 20.82 14.26 -19.35
CA ILE A 298 20.70 15.13 -20.53
C ILE A 298 21.88 14.93 -21.49
N THR A 299 23.11 14.95 -20.96
CA THR A 299 24.33 14.75 -21.78
C THR A 299 24.37 13.38 -22.47
N ARG A 300 23.87 12.33 -21.82
CA ARG A 300 23.74 10.99 -22.43
C ARG A 300 22.67 10.97 -23.52
N GLY A 301 21.52 11.62 -23.29
CA GLY A 301 20.45 11.76 -24.28
C GLY A 301 20.93 12.43 -25.57
N SER A 302 21.58 13.59 -25.46
CA SER A 302 22.13 14.33 -26.61
C SER A 302 23.25 13.63 -27.38
N ARG A 303 23.84 12.55 -26.84
CA ARG A 303 24.81 11.69 -27.54
C ARG A 303 24.18 10.42 -28.13
N GLY A 304 22.92 10.13 -27.82
CA GLY A 304 22.19 8.95 -28.31
C GLY A 304 21.50 9.15 -29.66
N THR A 305 21.37 10.39 -30.13
CA THR A 305 20.62 10.72 -31.36
C THR A 305 21.35 10.39 -32.66
N ASP A 306 22.68 10.33 -32.63
CA ASP A 306 23.52 10.30 -33.84
C ASP A 306 23.76 8.88 -34.39
N ASN A 307 23.07 7.85 -33.87
CA ASN A 307 23.27 6.47 -34.26
C ASN A 307 21.97 5.64 -34.28
N GLN A 308 21.09 5.92 -35.24
CA GLN A 308 19.86 5.14 -35.44
C GLN A 308 20.15 3.76 -36.05
N ALA A 309 19.93 2.70 -35.27
CA ALA A 309 19.65 1.37 -35.82
C ALA A 309 18.27 1.37 -36.54
N PRO A 310 18.09 0.59 -37.62
CA PRO A 310 16.89 0.66 -38.45
C PRO A 310 15.63 0.19 -37.72
N ARG A 311 14.51 0.90 -37.96
CA ARG A 311 13.18 0.50 -37.46
C ARG A 311 12.75 -0.84 -38.07
N PRO A 312 12.19 -1.79 -37.29
CA PRO A 312 11.51 -2.94 -37.85
C PRO A 312 10.21 -2.52 -38.56
N THR A 313 9.98 -3.04 -39.77
CA THR A 313 8.77 -2.78 -40.56
C THR A 313 7.59 -3.63 -40.05
N ALA A 314 6.65 -3.02 -39.33
CA ALA A 314 5.40 -3.66 -38.93
C ALA A 314 4.33 -3.51 -40.03
N THR A 315 4.13 -4.57 -40.82
CA THR A 315 3.21 -4.55 -41.97
C THR A 315 1.78 -4.96 -41.59
N HIS A 316 1.03 -4.08 -40.93
CA HIS A 316 -0.44 -4.14 -40.88
C HIS A 316 -1.04 -2.74 -40.71
N ALA A 317 -1.92 -2.34 -41.63
CA ALA A 317 -2.59 -1.03 -41.60
C ALA A 317 -4.03 -1.17 -41.06
N PRO A 318 -4.44 -0.37 -40.07
CA PRO A 318 -5.84 -0.24 -39.68
C PRO A 318 -6.58 0.77 -40.57
N THR A 319 -7.83 0.45 -40.91
CA THR A 319 -8.74 1.34 -41.66
C THR A 319 -9.12 2.56 -40.80
N PRO A 320 -9.17 3.80 -41.35
CA PRO A 320 -9.54 4.97 -40.57
C PRO A 320 -11.02 4.98 -40.20
N LEU A 321 -11.31 5.01 -38.89
CA LEU A 321 -12.58 5.49 -38.35
C LEU A 321 -12.41 6.93 -37.87
N THR A 322 -13.37 7.78 -38.18
CA THR A 322 -13.35 9.20 -37.82
C THR A 322 -13.66 9.39 -36.33
N ALA A 323 -12.62 9.49 -35.51
CA ALA A 323 -12.69 10.02 -34.16
C ALA A 323 -12.33 11.51 -34.16
N SER A 324 -12.91 12.28 -33.24
CA SER A 324 -12.60 13.69 -33.02
C SER A 324 -11.12 13.90 -32.69
N GLU A 325 -10.57 15.06 -33.04
CA GLU A 325 -9.23 15.45 -32.60
C GLU A 325 -9.18 15.50 -31.06
N PRO A 326 -8.18 14.88 -30.41
CA PRO A 326 -7.96 15.09 -28.98
C PRO A 326 -7.39 16.50 -28.76
N ASP A 327 -7.82 17.16 -27.68
CA ASP A 327 -7.28 18.47 -27.29
C ASP A 327 -5.74 18.46 -27.27
N HIS A 328 -5.13 19.51 -27.81
CA HIS A 328 -3.69 19.70 -27.71
C HIS A 328 -3.26 19.74 -26.24
N PRO A 329 -2.18 19.04 -25.85
CA PRO A 329 -1.65 19.15 -24.49
C PRO A 329 -1.25 20.61 -24.22
N ASP A 330 -1.60 21.10 -23.03
CA ASP A 330 -1.29 22.45 -22.56
C ASP A 330 0.22 22.73 -22.72
N PRO A 331 0.64 23.83 -23.39
CA PRO A 331 2.05 24.15 -23.62
C PRO A 331 2.93 24.21 -22.35
N LEU A 332 2.32 24.23 -21.16
CA LEU A 332 2.98 24.19 -19.86
C LEU A 332 3.51 22.80 -19.43
N ASP A 333 3.10 21.69 -20.05
CA ASP A 333 3.43 20.33 -19.58
C ASP A 333 4.82 19.80 -20.07
N GLN A 334 5.60 20.61 -20.79
CA GLN A 334 7.03 20.36 -21.01
C GLN A 334 7.81 20.65 -19.72
N THR A 335 7.97 19.64 -18.85
CA THR A 335 8.66 19.82 -17.57
C THR A 335 10.15 20.18 -17.75
N ASP A 336 10.49 21.43 -17.40
CA ASP A 336 11.86 21.87 -17.15
C ASP A 336 12.58 20.87 -16.22
N PRO A 337 13.79 20.37 -16.57
CA PRO A 337 14.59 19.53 -15.66
C PRO A 337 14.81 20.12 -14.25
N CYS A 338 14.69 21.44 -14.08
CA CYS A 338 14.74 22.11 -12.77
C CYS A 338 13.52 21.79 -11.89
N ASP A 339 12.36 21.40 -12.44
CA ASP A 339 11.20 20.89 -11.68
C ASP A 339 11.59 19.70 -10.80
N LEU A 340 12.45 18.80 -11.29
CA LEU A 340 12.93 17.68 -10.49
C LEU A 340 13.80 18.16 -9.32
N ILE A 341 14.72 19.11 -9.56
CA ILE A 341 15.63 19.64 -8.53
C ILE A 341 14.83 20.37 -7.44
N GLY A 342 13.89 21.23 -7.83
CA GLY A 342 12.97 21.91 -6.91
C GLY A 342 12.14 20.92 -6.10
N ARG A 343 11.57 19.88 -6.75
CA ARG A 343 10.79 18.84 -6.06
C ARG A 343 11.63 17.91 -5.18
N VAL A 344 12.94 17.77 -5.42
CA VAL A 344 13.86 17.09 -4.48
C VAL A 344 14.06 17.93 -3.22
N ALA A 345 14.40 19.21 -3.35
CA ALA A 345 14.57 20.11 -2.22
C ALA A 345 13.28 20.23 -1.38
N ASP A 346 12.13 20.36 -2.05
CA ASP A 346 10.79 20.38 -1.47
C ASP A 346 10.45 19.06 -0.73
N SER A 347 10.85 17.91 -1.27
CA SER A 347 10.70 16.60 -0.61
C SER A 347 11.59 16.47 0.62
N ALA A 348 12.85 16.91 0.56
CA ALA A 348 13.78 16.88 1.70
C ALA A 348 13.30 17.80 2.83
N ARG A 349 12.88 19.03 2.51
CA ARG A 349 12.30 20.01 3.46
C ARG A 349 11.10 19.44 4.22
N ARG A 350 10.16 18.77 3.53
CA ARG A 350 9.02 18.12 4.23
C ARG A 350 9.45 16.94 5.10
N VAL A 351 10.39 16.10 4.65
CA VAL A 351 10.93 15.04 5.51
C VAL A 351 11.59 15.63 6.76
N ALA A 352 12.31 16.74 6.66
CA ALA A 352 12.88 17.43 7.83
C ALA A 352 11.79 17.91 8.80
N MET A 353 10.70 18.50 8.30
CA MET A 353 9.55 18.89 9.11
C MET A 353 8.92 17.69 9.84
N PHE A 354 8.65 16.59 9.11
CA PHE A 354 8.06 15.38 9.70
C PHE A 354 8.99 14.72 10.72
N LEU A 355 10.31 14.71 10.48
CA LEU A 355 11.28 14.21 11.44
C LEU A 355 11.34 15.08 12.69
N ALA A 356 11.25 16.42 12.58
CA ALA A 356 11.17 17.30 13.73
C ALA A 356 9.92 17.02 14.58
N GLU A 357 8.73 16.97 13.95
CA GLU A 357 7.45 16.69 14.61
C GLU A 357 7.41 15.30 15.26
N ARG A 358 7.89 14.27 14.56
CA ARG A 358 7.96 12.89 15.08
C ARG A 358 9.06 12.71 16.13
N ARG A 359 10.09 13.57 16.17
CA ARG A 359 11.08 13.58 17.26
C ARG A 359 10.53 14.27 18.52
N ALA A 360 9.80 15.38 18.36
CA ALA A 360 9.14 16.08 19.47
C ALA A 360 8.01 15.24 20.10
N ALA A 361 7.25 14.50 19.28
CA ALA A 361 6.19 13.59 19.73
C ALA A 361 6.37 12.19 19.11
N PRO A 362 7.19 11.30 19.70
CA PRO A 362 7.50 9.98 19.12
C PRO A 362 6.43 8.91 19.38
N ALA A 363 5.64 9.02 20.44
CA ALA A 363 4.57 8.07 20.75
C ALA A 363 3.43 8.12 19.71
N ASP A 364 2.81 7.00 19.39
CA ASP A 364 1.62 6.95 18.55
C ASP A 364 0.33 6.97 19.39
N GLY A 365 -0.79 7.32 18.74
CA GLY A 365 -2.11 7.20 19.36
C GLY A 365 -2.56 5.73 19.46
N PRO A 366 -3.67 5.46 20.21
CA PRO A 366 -4.15 4.10 20.45
C PRO A 366 -4.74 3.40 19.21
N ASP A 367 -5.08 4.15 18.17
CA ASP A 367 -5.54 3.63 16.88
C ASP A 367 -4.36 3.12 16.05
N ARG A 368 -4.21 1.80 15.97
CA ARG A 368 -3.08 1.12 15.33
C ARG A 368 -3.10 1.26 13.80
N PHE A 369 -4.27 1.17 13.18
CA PHE A 369 -4.40 1.31 11.72
C PHE A 369 -4.05 2.73 11.28
N ARG A 370 -4.61 3.75 11.94
CA ARG A 370 -4.25 5.16 11.70
C ARG A 370 -2.77 5.41 11.96
N ALA A 371 -2.21 4.90 13.06
CA ALA A 371 -0.78 5.05 13.35
C ALA A 371 0.13 4.42 12.27
N ALA A 372 -0.27 3.29 11.71
CA ALA A 372 0.46 2.62 10.63
C ALA A 372 0.40 3.38 9.30
N GLU A 373 -0.76 3.89 8.90
CA GLU A 373 -0.90 4.75 7.72
C GLU A 373 -0.10 6.05 7.83
N GLN A 374 -0.02 6.60 9.05
CA GLN A 374 0.79 7.77 9.39
C GLN A 374 2.29 7.47 9.53
N GLY A 375 2.70 6.18 9.51
CA GLY A 375 4.07 5.73 9.80
C GLY A 375 5.08 5.85 8.65
N LEU A 376 4.63 6.10 7.41
CA LEU A 376 5.47 6.15 6.19
C LEU A 376 6.27 7.46 6.08
N VAL A 377 7.05 7.83 7.09
CA VAL A 377 7.69 9.17 7.24
C VAL A 377 8.64 9.52 6.10
N LEU A 378 9.52 8.60 5.68
CA LEU A 378 10.50 8.87 4.61
C LEU A 378 9.92 8.70 3.19
N GLY A 379 8.78 8.01 3.05
CA GLY A 379 8.14 7.73 1.76
C GLY A 379 8.74 6.53 1.03
N HIS A 380 8.51 6.44 -0.29
CA HIS A 380 8.97 5.33 -1.11
C HIS A 380 10.50 5.41 -1.33
N PRO A 381 11.30 4.43 -0.86
CA PRO A 381 12.77 4.52 -0.86
C PRO A 381 13.45 4.33 -2.22
N LEU A 382 12.67 4.32 -3.31
CA LEU A 382 13.07 3.96 -4.68
C LEU A 382 12.36 4.89 -5.68
N HIS A 383 12.26 6.16 -5.31
CA HIS A 383 11.60 7.25 -6.03
C HIS A 383 12.30 8.57 -5.63
N PRO A 384 12.55 9.53 -6.55
CA PRO A 384 13.41 10.68 -6.27
C PRO A 384 12.78 11.73 -5.33
N THR A 385 11.47 11.96 -5.41
CA THR A 385 10.77 13.07 -4.72
C THR A 385 9.59 12.59 -3.85
N PRO A 386 9.75 11.57 -2.98
CA PRO A 386 8.63 10.81 -2.42
C PRO A 386 7.75 11.57 -1.40
N LYS A 387 8.18 12.75 -0.96
CA LYS A 387 7.40 13.70 -0.12
C LYS A 387 7.26 15.08 -0.76
N SER A 388 7.51 15.21 -2.06
CA SER A 388 7.09 16.41 -2.79
C SER A 388 5.57 16.47 -2.88
N ARG A 389 5.03 17.64 -2.55
CA ARG A 389 3.59 17.98 -2.49
C ARG A 389 3.44 19.44 -2.92
N ASP A 390 4.06 19.73 -4.06
CA ASP A 390 4.04 21.01 -4.72
C ASP A 390 2.59 21.53 -4.86
N GLY A 391 2.37 22.82 -4.60
CA GLY A 391 1.05 23.43 -4.40
C GLY A 391 0.50 23.44 -2.96
N LEU A 392 1.16 22.80 -1.97
CA LEU A 392 0.84 22.94 -0.54
C LEU A 392 1.75 23.96 0.18
N SER A 393 1.14 24.93 0.88
CA SER A 393 1.81 25.73 1.90
C SER A 393 2.22 24.90 3.13
N GLU A 394 3.03 25.45 4.03
CA GLU A 394 3.49 24.71 5.23
C GLU A 394 2.38 24.41 6.24
N ILE A 395 1.38 25.29 6.36
CA ILE A 395 0.21 25.08 7.24
C ILE A 395 -0.66 23.96 6.67
N GLU A 396 -0.98 24.05 5.38
CA GLU A 396 -1.72 23.00 4.67
C GLU A 396 -0.96 21.66 4.67
N ALA A 397 0.37 21.69 4.57
CA ALA A 397 1.18 20.49 4.70
C ALA A 397 0.96 19.83 6.07
N ARG A 398 1.02 20.54 7.19
CA ARG A 398 0.80 19.92 8.52
C ARG A 398 -0.63 19.36 8.68
N LEU A 399 -1.63 20.04 8.14
CA LEU A 399 -3.03 19.59 8.19
C LEU A 399 -3.32 18.36 7.31
N TYR A 400 -2.82 18.36 6.07
CA TYR A 400 -3.15 17.34 5.07
C TYR A 400 -2.12 16.19 4.98
N SER A 401 -1.05 16.21 5.79
CA SER A 401 -0.01 15.18 5.79
C SER A 401 -0.26 14.08 6.83
N PRO A 402 -0.27 12.80 6.45
CA PRO A 402 -0.36 11.70 7.42
C PRO A 402 0.87 11.64 8.34
N GLU A 403 2.06 12.05 7.88
CA GLU A 403 3.30 11.96 8.66
C GLU A 403 3.30 12.89 9.89
N SER A 404 2.74 14.09 9.74
CA SER A 404 2.47 15.08 10.80
C SER A 404 1.35 14.67 11.76
N ARG A 405 0.70 13.52 11.53
CA ARG A 405 -0.56 13.09 12.17
C ARG A 405 -1.74 14.04 11.92
N GLY A 406 -1.76 14.72 10.76
CA GLY A 406 -2.76 15.72 10.40
C GLY A 406 -4.21 15.24 10.46
N SER A 407 -5.14 16.20 10.49
CA SER A 407 -6.58 15.98 10.50
C SER A 407 -7.34 17.24 10.12
N PHE A 408 -8.45 17.12 9.39
CA PHE A 408 -9.24 18.26 8.91
C PHE A 408 -10.71 17.88 8.69
N PRO A 409 -11.69 18.76 8.98
CA PRO A 409 -13.06 18.58 8.49
C PRO A 409 -13.08 18.65 6.97
N LEU A 410 -14.00 17.93 6.33
CA LEU A 410 -14.18 18.00 4.88
C LEU A 410 -15.07 19.19 4.52
N ASN A 411 -14.80 19.81 3.37
CA ASN A 411 -15.78 20.71 2.76
C ASN A 411 -16.90 19.88 2.14
N TRP A 412 -18.13 20.37 2.21
CA TRP A 412 -19.30 19.72 1.64
C TRP A 412 -19.94 20.61 0.59
N LEU A 413 -20.32 20.01 -0.54
CA LEU A 413 -21.11 20.68 -1.57
C LEU A 413 -22.51 20.06 -1.62
N ALA A 414 -23.54 20.88 -1.72
CA ALA A 414 -24.85 20.44 -2.21
C ALA A 414 -24.81 20.42 -3.73
N VAL A 415 -25.12 19.28 -4.34
CA VAL A 415 -25.11 19.08 -5.80
C VAL A 415 -26.52 18.75 -6.26
N ALA A 416 -27.06 19.53 -7.20
CA ALA A 416 -28.40 19.33 -7.74
C ALA A 416 -28.49 18.02 -8.57
N PRO A 417 -29.63 17.30 -8.56
CA PRO A 417 -29.81 16.04 -9.30
C PRO A 417 -29.44 16.07 -10.79
N SER A 418 -29.58 17.22 -11.46
CA SER A 418 -29.28 17.39 -12.89
C SER A 418 -27.78 17.36 -13.23
N VAL A 419 -26.89 17.50 -12.25
CA VAL A 419 -25.42 17.47 -12.43
C VAL A 419 -24.72 16.50 -11.46
N LEU A 420 -25.50 15.76 -10.65
CA LEU A 420 -25.01 14.69 -9.79
C LEU A 420 -24.89 13.39 -10.60
N SER A 421 -23.76 12.71 -10.46
CA SER A 421 -23.53 11.39 -11.04
C SER A 421 -23.01 10.45 -9.96
N ALA A 422 -23.57 9.24 -9.89
CA ALA A 422 -23.22 8.25 -8.86
C ALA A 422 -23.45 6.83 -9.36
N ASP A 423 -22.87 5.86 -8.65
CA ASP A 423 -23.24 4.44 -8.73
C ASP A 423 -22.95 3.76 -7.39
N SER A 424 -23.69 2.69 -7.08
CA SER A 424 -23.54 1.91 -5.85
C SER A 424 -23.83 0.42 -6.04
N ALA A 425 -22.99 -0.38 -5.40
CA ALA A 425 -23.22 -1.77 -5.06
C ALA A 425 -23.06 -2.01 -3.54
N TRP A 426 -23.00 -0.95 -2.72
CA TRP A 426 -23.00 -1.05 -1.26
C TRP A 426 -24.33 -1.64 -0.81
N THR A 427 -24.31 -2.66 0.05
CA THR A 427 -25.57 -3.28 0.54
C THR A 427 -25.67 -3.36 2.05
N GLU A 428 -26.78 -2.84 2.59
CA GLU A 428 -27.19 -3.02 3.98
C GLU A 428 -28.38 -3.97 4.04
N ARG A 429 -28.29 -5.01 4.88
CA ARG A 429 -29.35 -6.03 5.05
C ARG A 429 -29.87 -6.62 3.71
N GLY A 430 -28.97 -6.76 2.73
CA GLY A 430 -29.26 -7.27 1.39
C GLY A 430 -29.82 -6.27 0.38
N ARG A 431 -30.14 -5.03 0.77
CA ARG A 431 -30.62 -3.96 -0.12
C ARG A 431 -29.48 -3.03 -0.52
N VAL A 432 -29.46 -2.56 -1.76
CA VAL A 432 -28.49 -1.52 -2.21
C VAL A 432 -28.80 -0.20 -1.52
N VAL A 433 -27.76 0.52 -1.08
CA VAL A 433 -27.86 1.86 -0.49
C VAL A 433 -27.32 2.87 -1.51
N PRO A 434 -28.09 3.92 -1.89
CA PRO A 434 -27.61 4.94 -2.81
C PRO A 434 -26.39 5.70 -2.26
N ALA A 435 -25.50 6.15 -3.13
CA ALA A 435 -24.21 6.72 -2.73
C ALA A 435 -24.37 8.08 -2.02
N GLU A 436 -25.31 8.88 -2.50
CA GLU A 436 -25.81 10.12 -1.90
C GLU A 436 -26.40 9.91 -0.49
N GLN A 437 -27.02 8.75 -0.23
CA GLN A 437 -27.49 8.41 1.11
C GLN A 437 -26.32 8.01 2.02
N LEU A 438 -25.27 7.38 1.49
CA LEU A 438 -24.05 7.08 2.25
C LEU A 438 -23.31 8.36 2.64
N THR A 439 -23.09 9.29 1.71
CA THR A 439 -22.38 10.54 2.03
C THR A 439 -23.17 11.48 2.92
N ALA A 440 -24.49 11.58 2.76
CA ALA A 440 -25.35 12.34 3.68
C ALA A 440 -25.27 11.80 5.13
N ARG A 441 -25.20 10.47 5.31
CA ARG A 441 -24.96 9.87 6.63
C ARG A 441 -23.55 10.16 7.18
N LEU A 442 -22.53 10.16 6.31
CA LEU A 442 -21.14 10.43 6.68
C LEU A 442 -20.84 11.91 6.99
N ALA A 443 -21.70 12.83 6.56
CA ALA A 443 -21.66 14.24 6.97
C ALA A 443 -22.11 14.43 8.44
N GLY A 444 -22.94 13.52 8.96
CA GLY A 444 -23.57 13.66 10.26
C GLY A 444 -24.75 14.65 10.26
N PRO A 445 -25.36 14.88 11.43
CA PRO A 445 -26.47 15.82 11.58
C PRO A 445 -26.04 17.28 11.34
N GLY A 446 -27.01 18.15 11.10
CA GLY A 446 -26.82 19.60 11.05
C GLY A 446 -26.19 20.15 9.76
N LEU A 447 -25.83 19.30 8.78
CA LEU A 447 -25.43 19.79 7.46
C LEU A 447 -26.65 20.48 6.79
N PRO A 448 -26.55 21.75 6.33
CA PRO A 448 -27.66 22.48 5.72
C PRO A 448 -27.87 22.07 4.24
N LEU A 449 -28.09 20.78 4.02
CA LEU A 449 -28.34 20.19 2.71
C LEU A 449 -29.76 20.54 2.22
N PRO A 450 -29.95 21.17 1.05
CA PRO A 450 -31.27 21.39 0.47
C PRO A 450 -31.96 20.08 0.08
N GLU A 451 -33.29 20.09 0.02
CA GLU A 451 -34.06 18.94 -0.47
C GLU A 451 -33.61 18.50 -1.88
N ASP A 452 -33.69 17.18 -2.11
CA ASP A 452 -33.21 16.46 -3.30
C ASP A 452 -31.74 16.63 -3.69
N HIS A 453 -30.91 17.41 -2.97
CA HIS A 453 -29.50 17.58 -3.32
C HIS A 453 -28.61 16.46 -2.75
N GLY A 454 -27.62 16.03 -3.54
CA GLY A 454 -26.58 15.12 -3.06
C GLY A 454 -25.53 15.85 -2.23
N ALA A 455 -25.19 15.30 -1.05
CA ALA A 455 -24.07 15.78 -0.25
C ALA A 455 -22.75 15.21 -0.81
N LEU A 456 -21.91 16.07 -1.39
CA LEU A 456 -20.62 15.69 -1.97
C LEU A 456 -19.46 16.15 -1.06
N PRO A 457 -18.71 15.23 -0.42
CA PRO A 457 -17.52 15.59 0.35
C PRO A 457 -16.32 15.87 -0.57
N VAL A 458 -15.64 16.99 -0.32
CA VAL A 458 -14.49 17.47 -1.11
C VAL A 458 -13.32 17.83 -0.18
N HIS A 459 -12.09 17.53 -0.60
CA HIS A 459 -10.89 17.93 0.13
C HIS A 459 -10.76 19.47 0.12
N PRO A 460 -10.51 20.17 1.24
CA PRO A 460 -10.52 21.64 1.27
C PRO A 460 -9.58 22.31 0.24
N TRP A 461 -8.33 21.82 0.12
CA TRP A 461 -7.41 22.26 -0.95
C TRP A 461 -7.96 22.03 -2.36
N GLN A 462 -8.63 20.90 -2.61
CA GLN A 462 -9.18 20.57 -3.92
C GLN A 462 -10.29 21.55 -4.29
N LEU A 463 -11.19 21.86 -3.34
CA LEU A 463 -12.26 22.84 -3.56
C LEU A 463 -11.70 24.22 -3.97
N ARG A 464 -10.63 24.68 -3.29
CA ARG A 464 -9.94 25.94 -3.62
C ARG A 464 -9.45 26.00 -5.06
N GLU A 465 -8.94 24.89 -5.60
CA GLU A 465 -8.41 24.84 -6.96
C GLU A 465 -9.47 24.57 -8.03
N VAL A 466 -10.40 23.62 -7.81
CA VAL A 466 -11.44 23.31 -8.81
C VAL A 466 -12.41 24.48 -9.00
N ARG A 467 -12.70 25.28 -7.97
CA ARG A 467 -13.58 26.46 -8.05
C ARG A 467 -13.08 27.53 -9.04
N ARG A 468 -11.80 27.50 -9.43
CA ARG A 468 -11.22 28.39 -10.45
C ARG A 468 -11.35 27.85 -11.89
N ARG A 469 -11.76 26.59 -12.08
CA ARG A 469 -11.97 25.99 -13.40
C ARG A 469 -13.28 26.55 -13.99
N PRO A 470 -13.31 27.12 -15.22
CA PRO A 470 -14.50 27.78 -15.76
C PRO A 470 -15.78 26.92 -15.73
N ALA A 471 -15.68 25.63 -16.07
CA ALA A 471 -16.81 24.69 -16.05
C ALA A 471 -17.34 24.40 -14.63
N VAL A 472 -16.51 24.52 -13.59
CA VAL A 472 -16.93 24.38 -12.18
C VAL A 472 -17.53 25.69 -11.68
N ALA A 473 -16.92 26.83 -12.01
CA ALA A 473 -17.44 28.16 -11.68
C ALA A 473 -18.86 28.35 -12.22
N ALA A 474 -19.11 27.99 -13.49
CA ALA A 474 -20.43 28.06 -14.11
C ALA A 474 -21.52 27.25 -13.35
N LEU A 475 -21.17 26.13 -12.71
CA LEU A 475 -22.12 25.36 -11.89
C LEU A 475 -22.40 25.99 -10.52
N PHE A 476 -21.45 26.75 -9.96
CA PHE A 476 -21.69 27.60 -8.78
C PHE A 476 -22.55 28.82 -9.15
N ASP A 477 -22.24 29.49 -10.26
CA ASP A 477 -22.96 30.68 -10.73
C ASP A 477 -24.42 30.35 -11.12
N ALA A 478 -24.65 29.17 -11.69
CA ALA A 478 -25.98 28.63 -11.97
C ALA A 478 -26.72 28.10 -10.72
N GLY A 479 -26.08 28.10 -9.53
CA GLY A 479 -26.66 27.60 -8.28
C GLY A 479 -26.92 26.09 -8.22
N LEU A 480 -26.39 25.34 -9.20
CA LEU A 480 -26.48 23.87 -9.34
C LEU A 480 -25.51 23.14 -8.39
N ILE A 481 -24.45 23.82 -7.98
CA ILE A 481 -23.55 23.42 -6.90
C ILE A 481 -23.48 24.55 -5.88
N ARG A 482 -23.56 24.21 -4.59
CA ARG A 482 -23.51 25.19 -3.48
C ARG A 482 -22.51 24.74 -2.43
N ASP A 483 -21.65 25.65 -2.02
CA ASP A 483 -20.64 25.41 -0.98
C ASP A 483 -21.30 25.50 0.39
N LEU A 484 -21.31 24.39 1.13
CA LEU A 484 -21.83 24.30 2.49
C LEU A 484 -20.73 24.54 3.54
N GLY A 485 -19.49 24.77 3.12
CA GLY A 485 -18.35 24.96 4.00
C GLY A 485 -17.81 23.66 4.62
N PRO A 486 -16.85 23.77 5.57
CA PRO A 486 -16.34 22.64 6.32
C PRO A 486 -17.35 22.16 7.37
N HIS A 487 -17.67 20.85 7.39
CA HIS A 487 -18.66 20.29 8.33
C HIS A 487 -18.28 18.88 8.82
N GLY A 488 -18.73 18.55 10.04
CA GLY A 488 -18.49 17.27 10.71
C GLY A 488 -17.12 17.15 11.39
N ASP A 489 -16.90 16.04 12.10
CA ASP A 489 -15.64 15.77 12.80
C ASP A 489 -14.47 15.61 11.82
N PRO A 490 -13.23 15.95 12.24
CA PRO A 490 -12.08 15.92 11.35
C PRO A 490 -11.72 14.49 10.91
N TRP A 491 -11.43 14.34 9.62
CA TRP A 491 -10.95 13.11 9.02
C TRP A 491 -9.41 13.08 8.98
N HIS A 492 -8.82 11.89 9.01
CA HIS A 492 -7.37 11.72 8.96
C HIS A 492 -6.90 11.25 7.57
N PRO A 493 -5.96 11.94 6.91
CA PRO A 493 -5.34 11.43 5.70
C PRO A 493 -4.59 10.13 6.00
N THR A 494 -4.70 9.16 5.10
CA THR A 494 -3.93 7.91 5.10
C THR A 494 -2.65 8.06 4.28
N SER A 495 -1.88 7.00 4.06
CA SER A 495 -0.58 7.10 3.37
C SER A 495 -0.68 7.56 1.90
N SER A 496 -1.87 7.63 1.31
CA SER A 496 -2.15 8.16 -0.05
C SER A 496 -2.46 9.66 -0.08
N LEU A 497 -2.53 10.32 1.10
CA LEU A 497 -3.16 11.62 1.37
C LEU A 497 -4.67 11.65 1.06
N ARG A 498 -5.03 11.43 -0.21
CA ARG A 498 -6.39 11.63 -0.73
C ARG A 498 -7.43 10.65 -0.21
N THR A 499 -7.01 9.50 0.31
CA THR A 499 -7.90 8.61 1.06
C THR A 499 -7.87 9.01 2.52
N VAL A 500 -9.02 9.41 3.06
CA VAL A 500 -9.18 9.84 4.45
C VAL A 500 -9.97 8.81 5.26
N HIS A 501 -9.61 8.67 6.53
CA HIS A 501 -10.09 7.64 7.45
C HIS A 501 -10.69 8.27 8.72
N ARG A 502 -11.76 7.64 9.20
CA ARG A 502 -12.38 7.81 10.51
C ARG A 502 -12.66 6.41 11.07
N THR A 503 -12.29 6.19 12.33
CA THR A 503 -12.33 4.87 12.98
C THR A 503 -13.73 4.49 13.47
N ASP A 504 -14.64 5.46 13.53
CA ASP A 504 -16.03 5.37 13.95
C ASP A 504 -17.01 5.28 12.77
N THR A 505 -16.54 5.43 11.53
CA THR A 505 -17.36 5.32 10.31
C THR A 505 -17.14 3.98 9.61
N PRO A 506 -18.20 3.35 9.04
CA PRO A 506 -18.08 2.11 8.27
C PRO A 506 -17.41 2.29 6.90
N ALA A 507 -17.03 3.54 6.56
CA ALA A 507 -16.43 3.91 5.29
C ALA A 507 -15.22 4.84 5.46
N MET A 508 -14.28 4.71 4.53
CA MET A 508 -13.26 5.71 4.19
C MET A 508 -13.70 6.47 2.94
N LEU A 509 -13.17 7.68 2.72
CA LEU A 509 -13.43 8.47 1.51
C LEU A 509 -12.14 8.65 0.72
N LYS A 510 -12.10 8.22 -0.54
CA LYS A 510 -11.00 8.51 -1.47
C LYS A 510 -11.41 9.67 -2.37
N LEU A 511 -11.00 10.87 -1.95
CA LEU A 511 -11.31 12.16 -2.56
C LEU A 511 -10.43 12.39 -3.81
N SER A 512 -10.85 13.27 -4.71
CA SER A 512 -9.96 13.82 -5.73
C SER A 512 -8.99 14.84 -5.12
N LEU A 513 -7.74 14.84 -5.56
CA LEU A 513 -6.69 15.73 -5.06
C LEU A 513 -5.63 16.00 -6.15
N GLY A 514 -5.77 17.11 -6.89
CA GLY A 514 -4.95 17.47 -8.05
C GLY A 514 -3.45 17.75 -7.80
N LEU A 515 -2.97 17.57 -6.57
CA LEU A 515 -1.55 17.65 -6.21
C LEU A 515 -0.70 16.62 -6.97
N ARG A 516 0.47 17.04 -7.43
CA ARG A 516 1.51 16.18 -8.02
C ARG A 516 2.20 15.35 -6.93
N ILE A 517 1.59 14.21 -6.56
CA ILE A 517 2.10 13.28 -5.55
C ILE A 517 2.84 12.16 -6.26
N THR A 518 4.13 12.00 -5.99
CA THR A 518 5.05 11.13 -6.76
C THR A 518 5.04 11.50 -8.26
N ASN A 519 4.74 10.55 -9.14
CA ASN A 519 4.76 10.69 -10.59
C ASN A 519 3.40 11.11 -11.21
N SER A 520 2.39 11.47 -10.40
CA SER A 520 1.05 11.73 -10.93
C SER A 520 0.32 12.83 -10.16
N ARG A 521 -0.52 13.62 -10.83
CA ARG A 521 -1.67 14.28 -10.20
C ARG A 521 -2.60 13.21 -9.63
N ARG A 522 -3.35 13.49 -8.55
CA ARG A 522 -4.18 12.47 -7.87
C ARG A 522 -5.67 12.83 -7.81
N GLU A 523 -6.21 13.32 -8.93
CA GLU A 523 -7.66 13.31 -9.16
C GLU A 523 -8.13 11.85 -9.41
N ASN A 524 -9.41 11.56 -9.18
CA ASN A 524 -9.97 10.24 -9.52
C ASN A 524 -10.55 10.30 -10.95
N LEU A 525 -10.32 9.27 -11.77
CA LEU A 525 -10.87 9.20 -13.13
C LEU A 525 -12.17 8.39 -13.16
N ARG A 526 -13.16 8.82 -13.94
CA ARG A 526 -14.50 8.18 -13.96
C ARG A 526 -14.48 6.69 -14.33
N LYS A 527 -13.49 6.23 -15.12
CA LYS A 527 -13.26 4.80 -15.40
C LYS A 527 -12.85 3.98 -14.17
N GLU A 528 -12.07 4.56 -13.26
CA GLU A 528 -11.64 3.95 -11.99
C GLU A 528 -12.81 3.84 -11.00
N LEU A 529 -13.64 4.88 -10.96
CA LEU A 529 -14.89 4.91 -10.20
C LEU A 529 -15.79 3.73 -10.60
N HIS A 530 -16.00 3.53 -11.90
CA HIS A 530 -16.71 2.36 -12.43
C HIS A 530 -16.01 1.04 -12.04
N ARG A 531 -14.69 0.95 -12.20
CA ARG A 531 -13.87 -0.23 -11.84
C ARG A 531 -14.07 -0.69 -10.39
N GLY A 532 -14.17 0.25 -9.44
CA GLY A 532 -14.40 -0.07 -8.02
C GLY A 532 -15.72 -0.81 -7.76
N VAL A 533 -16.82 -0.28 -8.31
CA VAL A 533 -18.17 -0.86 -8.16
C VAL A 533 -18.30 -2.15 -8.97
N GLU A 534 -17.70 -2.19 -10.16
CA GLU A 534 -17.65 -3.36 -11.03
C GLU A 534 -16.92 -4.54 -10.37
N VAL A 535 -15.73 -4.32 -9.80
CA VAL A 535 -15.02 -5.33 -9.02
C VAL A 535 -15.81 -5.74 -7.78
N HIS A 536 -16.50 -4.82 -7.10
CA HIS A 536 -17.40 -5.19 -6.00
C HIS A 536 -18.53 -6.13 -6.47
N ARG A 537 -19.14 -5.86 -7.64
CA ARG A 537 -20.17 -6.71 -8.26
C ARG A 537 -19.60 -8.08 -8.67
N LEU A 538 -18.43 -8.12 -9.33
CA LEU A 538 -17.76 -9.36 -9.69
C LEU A 538 -17.45 -10.22 -8.46
N LEU A 539 -16.89 -9.63 -7.41
CA LEU A 539 -16.58 -10.36 -6.16
C LEU A 539 -17.84 -11.00 -5.55
N ARG A 540 -19.03 -10.44 -5.78
CA ARG A 540 -20.32 -11.01 -5.32
C ARG A 540 -20.89 -12.12 -6.19
N SER A 541 -20.34 -12.40 -7.38
CA SER A 541 -20.74 -13.52 -8.26
C SER A 541 -20.47 -14.93 -7.68
N GLY A 542 -19.94 -15.01 -6.45
CA GLY A 542 -19.43 -16.24 -5.83
C GLY A 542 -17.91 -16.24 -5.69
N LEU A 543 -17.18 -15.36 -6.40
CA LEU A 543 -15.72 -15.25 -6.32
C LEU A 543 -15.21 -14.93 -4.90
N THR A 544 -15.94 -14.12 -4.10
CA THR A 544 -15.61 -13.92 -2.66
C THR A 544 -15.63 -15.24 -1.88
N ALA A 545 -16.63 -16.10 -2.13
CA ALA A 545 -16.78 -17.35 -1.40
C ALA A 545 -15.70 -18.37 -1.81
N GLN A 546 -15.36 -18.42 -3.10
CA GLN A 546 -14.22 -19.19 -3.62
C GLN A 546 -12.90 -18.71 -2.97
N TRP A 547 -12.69 -17.38 -2.89
CA TRP A 547 -11.52 -16.80 -2.23
C TRP A 547 -11.46 -17.18 -0.75
N GLN A 548 -12.49 -16.87 0.04
CA GLN A 548 -12.43 -17.10 1.48
C GLN A 548 -12.41 -18.60 1.86
N ALA A 549 -12.89 -19.50 1.00
CA ALA A 549 -12.69 -20.94 1.18
C ALA A 549 -11.20 -21.36 1.06
N ALA A 550 -10.45 -20.77 0.13
CA ALA A 550 -9.02 -21.03 -0.03
C ALA A 550 -8.15 -20.24 0.98
N HIS A 551 -8.53 -19.00 1.25
CA HIS A 551 -7.72 -17.99 1.95
C HIS A 551 -8.57 -17.14 2.92
N PRO A 552 -9.14 -17.73 3.99
CA PRO A 552 -10.14 -17.07 4.86
C PRO A 552 -9.63 -15.83 5.61
N ARG A 553 -8.31 -15.61 5.67
CA ARG A 553 -7.69 -14.45 6.34
C ARG A 553 -7.22 -13.36 5.38
N PHE A 554 -7.52 -13.48 4.08
CA PHE A 554 -7.28 -12.44 3.06
C PHE A 554 -8.59 -11.97 2.43
N ASP A 555 -8.70 -10.66 2.15
CA ASP A 555 -9.82 -10.06 1.40
C ASP A 555 -9.34 -8.74 0.72
N ILE A 556 -10.22 -8.09 -0.03
CA ILE A 556 -10.02 -6.79 -0.66
C ILE A 556 -10.75 -5.71 0.16
N VAL A 557 -10.11 -4.58 0.44
CA VAL A 557 -10.78 -3.36 0.91
C VAL A 557 -11.50 -2.75 -0.30
N ARG A 558 -12.82 -2.93 -0.33
CA ARG A 558 -13.65 -2.73 -1.54
C ARG A 558 -14.12 -1.28 -1.68
N ASP A 559 -14.33 -0.87 -2.93
CA ASP A 559 -14.81 0.47 -3.32
C ASP A 559 -16.23 0.37 -3.93
N PRO A 560 -17.26 0.03 -3.12
CA PRO A 560 -18.60 -0.32 -3.60
C PRO A 560 -19.43 0.84 -4.17
N ALA A 561 -19.06 2.10 -3.96
CA ALA A 561 -19.85 3.25 -4.41
C ALA A 561 -18.98 4.48 -4.69
N TRP A 562 -19.49 5.40 -5.50
CA TRP A 562 -18.87 6.70 -5.76
C TRP A 562 -19.91 7.78 -6.10
N LEU A 563 -19.48 9.03 -5.96
CA LEU A 563 -20.19 10.22 -6.41
C LEU A 563 -19.24 11.10 -7.21
N GLY A 564 -19.77 11.91 -8.10
CA GLY A 564 -19.04 12.90 -8.86
C GLY A 564 -20.00 13.84 -9.57
N VAL A 565 -19.44 14.83 -10.25
CA VAL A 565 -20.20 15.84 -10.98
C VAL A 565 -20.14 15.57 -12.49
N THR A 566 -21.17 15.99 -13.22
CA THR A 566 -21.15 16.13 -14.67
C THR A 566 -21.41 17.58 -15.08
N THR A 567 -20.98 17.95 -16.28
CA THR A 567 -21.45 19.17 -16.95
C THR A 567 -22.94 19.02 -17.30
N PRO A 568 -23.67 20.11 -17.62
CA PRO A 568 -25.07 20.03 -18.05
C PRO A 568 -25.29 19.18 -19.31
N GLU A 569 -24.25 19.01 -20.14
CA GLU A 569 -24.23 18.18 -21.35
C GLU A 569 -23.94 16.70 -21.04
N GLY A 570 -23.72 16.33 -19.78
CA GLY A 570 -23.52 14.96 -19.31
C GLY A 570 -22.06 14.47 -19.28
N GLY A 571 -21.09 15.29 -19.68
CA GLY A 571 -19.67 14.94 -19.58
C GLY A 571 -19.19 14.89 -18.12
N PRO A 572 -18.29 13.98 -17.72
CA PRO A 572 -17.74 13.96 -16.36
C PRO A 572 -16.93 15.24 -16.09
N LEU A 573 -17.06 15.84 -14.90
CA LEU A 573 -16.33 17.05 -14.51
C LEU A 573 -15.21 16.70 -13.51
N PRO A 574 -13.93 16.58 -13.96
CA PRO A 574 -12.87 16.00 -13.14
C PRO A 574 -12.49 16.84 -11.92
N GLY A 575 -12.06 16.15 -10.87
CA GLY A 575 -11.55 16.77 -9.65
C GLY A 575 -12.59 16.96 -8.56
N LEU A 576 -13.87 16.64 -8.82
CA LEU A 576 -14.95 16.58 -7.82
C LEU A 576 -15.36 15.13 -7.47
N ASP A 577 -14.81 14.14 -8.17
CA ASP A 577 -15.08 12.70 -7.99
C ASP A 577 -14.57 12.16 -6.64
N VAL A 578 -15.43 11.45 -5.90
CA VAL A 578 -15.12 10.76 -4.63
C VAL A 578 -15.59 9.31 -4.64
N ILE A 579 -14.73 8.42 -4.16
CA ILE A 579 -15.02 7.00 -3.96
C ILE A 579 -15.32 6.73 -2.48
N VAL A 580 -16.42 6.03 -2.21
CA VAL A 580 -16.80 5.53 -0.88
C VAL A 580 -16.25 4.11 -0.73
N ARG A 581 -15.25 3.96 0.12
CA ARG A 581 -14.49 2.73 0.39
C ARG A 581 -14.97 2.10 1.69
N HIS A 582 -15.10 0.78 1.77
CA HIS A 582 -15.38 0.11 3.05
C HIS A 582 -14.26 0.40 4.08
N ASN A 583 -14.61 0.67 5.34
CA ASN A 583 -13.68 0.63 6.47
C ASN A 583 -13.91 -0.65 7.30
N PRO A 584 -13.05 -1.68 7.16
CA PRO A 584 -13.14 -2.92 7.93
C PRO A 584 -12.24 -2.92 9.19
N PHE A 585 -11.70 -1.78 9.63
CA PHE A 585 -10.70 -1.70 10.70
C PHE A 585 -11.20 -0.89 11.90
N GLY A 586 -11.15 -1.49 13.09
CA GLY A 586 -11.29 -0.80 14.37
C GLY A 586 -9.94 -0.34 14.93
N ALA A 587 -9.98 0.53 15.95
CA ALA A 587 -8.77 1.14 16.54
C ALA A 587 -7.72 0.11 17.03
N ALA A 588 -8.17 -1.05 17.50
CA ALA A 588 -7.29 -2.10 18.04
C ALA A 588 -6.66 -3.00 16.96
N ASP A 589 -7.14 -2.97 15.72
CA ASP A 589 -6.71 -3.91 14.68
C ASP A 589 -5.27 -3.63 14.24
N ASP A 590 -4.39 -4.62 14.41
CA ASP A 590 -2.98 -4.48 14.09
C ASP A 590 -2.73 -4.70 12.59
N VAL A 591 -3.11 -3.70 11.80
CA VAL A 591 -3.00 -3.67 10.35
C VAL A 591 -1.99 -2.62 9.92
N SER A 592 -1.18 -2.93 8.91
CA SER A 592 -0.23 -1.97 8.35
C SER A 592 -0.05 -2.18 6.85
N CYS A 593 -0.02 -1.09 6.08
CA CYS A 593 0.56 -1.17 4.74
C CYS A 593 2.05 -1.52 4.85
N VAL A 594 2.53 -2.41 3.98
CA VAL A 594 3.92 -2.91 4.03
C VAL A 594 4.92 -1.76 3.96
N ALA A 595 4.62 -0.73 3.17
CA ALA A 595 5.45 0.48 3.06
C ALA A 595 5.62 1.19 4.40
N GLY A 596 4.53 1.42 5.15
CA GLY A 596 4.58 2.03 6.49
C GLY A 596 5.21 1.12 7.54
N LEU A 597 5.05 -0.20 7.40
CA LEU A 597 5.66 -1.22 8.27
C LEU A 597 7.20 -1.23 8.15
N VAL A 598 7.74 -1.09 6.95
CA VAL A 598 9.19 -1.14 6.69
C VAL A 598 9.90 0.22 6.75
N SER A 599 9.18 1.34 6.70
CA SER A 599 9.77 2.68 6.68
C SER A 599 10.43 3.03 8.03
N PRO A 600 11.73 3.43 8.06
CA PRO A 600 12.35 3.94 9.27
C PRO A 600 11.73 5.27 9.72
N ARG A 601 11.46 5.41 11.02
CA ARG A 601 10.97 6.65 11.64
C ARG A 601 11.54 6.81 13.07
N PRO A 602 11.44 8.01 13.68
CA PRO A 602 11.85 8.19 15.07
C PRO A 602 10.98 7.37 16.03
N TYR A 603 11.63 6.61 16.90
CA TYR A 603 11.01 5.93 18.04
C TYR A 603 11.74 6.30 19.33
N ALA A 604 11.00 6.43 20.42
CA ALA A 604 11.57 6.51 21.77
C ALA A 604 12.25 5.18 22.13
N SER A 605 13.56 5.21 22.33
CA SER A 605 14.30 4.05 22.84
C SER A 605 14.37 4.13 24.36
N ALA A 606 13.48 3.41 25.04
CA ALA A 606 13.71 3.06 26.43
C ALA A 606 14.93 2.12 26.47
N ARG A 607 16.08 2.62 26.96
CA ARG A 607 17.23 1.75 27.23
C ARG A 607 16.80 0.68 28.23
N LEU A 608 16.82 -0.59 27.82
CA LEU A 608 17.15 -1.66 28.76
C LEU A 608 18.62 -1.47 29.15
N THR A 609 18.86 -0.66 30.19
CA THR A 609 20.13 -0.57 30.90
C THR A 609 20.38 -1.90 31.60
N ARG A 610 20.80 -2.90 30.81
CA ARG A 610 21.36 -4.16 31.31
C ARG A 610 22.57 -3.81 32.16
N HIS A 611 22.39 -3.78 33.48
CA HIS A 611 23.45 -3.47 34.41
C HIS A 611 24.51 -4.57 34.28
N VAL A 612 25.71 -4.16 33.89
CA VAL A 612 26.93 -4.96 33.99
C VAL A 612 27.79 -4.23 35.01
N ASP A 613 27.93 -4.85 36.17
CA ASP A 613 28.91 -4.63 37.23
C ASP A 613 29.20 -3.18 37.68
N GLY A 614 28.61 -2.83 38.84
CA GLY A 614 29.49 -2.56 39.98
C GLY A 614 29.84 -1.12 40.35
N ALA A 615 29.07 -0.09 39.95
CA ALA A 615 29.21 1.25 40.55
C ALA A 615 27.85 1.98 40.66
N VAL A 616 27.38 2.21 41.88
CA VAL A 616 26.16 3.02 42.13
C VAL A 616 26.57 4.43 42.53
N HIS A 617 26.28 5.39 41.66
CA HIS A 617 26.26 6.81 42.01
C HIS A 617 24.82 7.32 41.90
N HIS A 618 24.20 7.58 43.05
CA HIS A 618 22.87 8.18 43.13
C HIS A 618 22.93 9.67 42.83
N GLY A 619 22.99 10.01 41.54
CA GLY A 619 22.57 11.32 41.05
C GLY A 619 21.06 11.34 40.87
N VAL A 620 20.36 12.14 41.67
CA VAL A 620 18.96 12.52 41.43
C VAL A 620 18.97 13.74 40.47
N ASP A 621 17.88 13.97 39.74
CA ASP A 621 17.68 15.11 38.84
C ASP A 621 18.55 15.16 37.56
N ALA A 622 18.72 14.00 36.90
CA ALA A 622 18.97 13.94 35.46
C ALA A 622 17.74 13.35 34.74
N PRO A 623 17.17 14.01 33.70
CA PRO A 623 16.18 13.38 32.84
C PRO A 623 16.78 12.11 32.20
N ALA A 624 16.02 11.01 32.17
CA ALA A 624 16.49 9.82 31.48
C ALA A 624 16.59 10.11 29.97
N ASP A 625 17.81 10.08 29.42
CA ASP A 625 18.08 10.39 28.01
C ASP A 625 17.27 9.51 27.06
N VAL A 626 16.16 10.05 26.54
CA VAL A 626 15.30 9.39 25.55
C VAL A 626 15.99 9.49 24.18
N HIS A 627 17.02 8.67 23.99
CA HIS A 627 17.69 8.56 22.69
C HIS A 627 16.69 8.07 21.64
N LEU A 628 16.39 8.95 20.66
CA LEU A 628 15.50 8.64 19.56
C LEU A 628 16.27 7.87 18.48
N LEU A 629 15.79 6.66 18.15
CA LEU A 629 16.41 5.83 17.11
C LEU A 629 15.52 5.80 15.87
N MET A 630 16.14 5.93 14.69
CA MET A 630 15.45 5.66 13.43
C MET A 630 15.38 4.16 13.20
N ARG A 631 14.17 3.60 13.26
CA ARG A 631 13.91 2.17 13.05
C ARG A 631 12.53 1.97 12.43
N SER A 632 12.30 0.84 11.79
CA SER A 632 10.99 0.50 11.22
C SER A 632 10.06 -0.16 12.22
N ARG A 633 8.75 -0.20 11.93
CA ARG A 633 7.79 -0.97 12.73
C ARG A 633 8.09 -2.48 12.66
N LEU A 634 8.61 -2.95 11.52
CA LEU A 634 9.11 -4.32 11.35
C LEU A 634 10.26 -4.64 12.32
N ALA A 635 11.23 -3.73 12.50
CA ALA A 635 12.34 -3.91 13.43
C ALA A 635 11.87 -4.13 14.88
N ASP A 636 10.82 -3.41 15.30
CA ASP A 636 10.24 -3.52 16.64
C ASP A 636 9.45 -4.81 16.83
N VAL A 637 8.63 -5.18 15.85
CA VAL A 637 7.92 -6.46 15.81
C VAL A 637 8.90 -7.62 15.93
N LEU A 638 9.95 -7.65 15.10
CA LEU A 638 10.96 -8.72 15.12
C LEU A 638 11.77 -8.73 16.41
N THR A 639 12.09 -7.56 16.98
CA THR A 639 12.81 -7.46 18.27
C THR A 639 11.95 -8.00 19.41
N ARG A 640 10.66 -7.67 19.45
CA ARG A 640 9.71 -8.21 20.44
C ARG A 640 9.54 -9.73 20.28
N LEU A 641 9.33 -10.21 19.05
CA LEU A 641 9.23 -11.65 18.75
C LEU A 641 10.51 -12.42 19.10
N THR A 642 11.70 -11.83 18.88
CA THR A 642 13.01 -12.39 19.29
C THR A 642 13.04 -12.65 20.80
N VAL A 643 12.56 -11.71 21.61
CA VAL A 643 12.48 -11.83 23.07
C VAL A 643 11.39 -12.84 23.48
N CYS A 644 10.15 -12.66 23.01
CA CYS A 644 9.00 -13.49 23.41
C CYS A 644 9.16 -14.98 23.04
N THR A 645 9.86 -15.29 21.94
CA THR A 645 10.10 -16.68 21.51
C THR A 645 11.47 -17.25 21.90
N ASN A 646 12.34 -16.44 22.50
CA ASN A 646 13.73 -16.79 22.83
C ASN A 646 14.51 -17.44 21.66
N ARG A 647 14.33 -16.91 20.44
CA ARG A 647 14.93 -17.44 19.20
C ARG A 647 15.81 -16.39 18.51
N PRO A 648 16.90 -16.77 17.82
CA PRO A 648 17.74 -15.82 17.09
C PRO A 648 16.96 -14.99 16.07
N ARG A 649 17.22 -13.68 15.99
CA ARG A 649 16.50 -12.73 15.11
C ARG A 649 16.38 -13.22 13.67
N GLY A 650 17.43 -13.80 13.09
CA GLY A 650 17.41 -14.33 11.73
C GLY A 650 16.40 -15.47 11.52
N ALA A 651 16.20 -16.35 12.51
CA ALA A 651 15.19 -17.41 12.45
C ALA A 651 13.77 -16.85 12.57
N VAL A 652 13.57 -15.83 13.41
CA VAL A 652 12.30 -15.10 13.54
C VAL A 652 11.97 -14.34 12.24
N ALA A 653 12.96 -13.67 11.64
CA ALA A 653 12.82 -12.95 10.38
C ALA A 653 12.43 -13.86 9.21
N VAL A 654 13.09 -15.01 9.06
CA VAL A 654 12.75 -16.01 8.02
C VAL A 654 11.34 -16.56 8.22
N GLU A 655 10.94 -16.86 9.46
CA GLU A 655 9.57 -17.32 9.73
C GLU A 655 8.52 -16.23 9.48
N TRP A 656 8.78 -15.00 9.89
CA TRP A 656 7.90 -13.85 9.63
C TRP A 656 7.70 -13.66 8.13
N PHE A 657 8.79 -13.71 7.35
CA PHE A 657 8.75 -13.62 5.90
C PHE A 657 8.01 -14.80 5.24
N LEU A 658 8.22 -16.05 5.70
CA LEU A 658 7.48 -17.21 5.20
C LEU A 658 5.97 -17.12 5.50
N ARG A 659 5.60 -16.67 6.71
CA ARG A 659 4.19 -16.38 7.05
C ARG A 659 3.61 -15.27 6.16
N TYR A 660 4.38 -14.23 5.86
CA TYR A 660 3.96 -13.18 4.91
C TYR A 660 3.73 -13.73 3.49
N LEU A 661 4.63 -14.57 2.97
CA LEU A 661 4.44 -15.20 1.65
C LEU A 661 3.15 -16.03 1.60
N GLU A 662 2.91 -16.89 2.60
CA GLU A 662 1.73 -17.77 2.60
C GLU A 662 0.41 -17.06 2.94
N GLN A 663 0.42 -16.02 3.80
CA GLN A 663 -0.80 -15.32 4.23
C GLN A 663 -1.14 -14.07 3.41
N VAL A 664 -0.21 -13.55 2.60
CA VAL A 664 -0.37 -12.30 1.83
C VAL A 664 -0.05 -12.47 0.34
N VAL A 665 1.03 -13.19 -0.03
CA VAL A 665 1.43 -13.33 -1.44
C VAL A 665 0.69 -14.46 -2.15
N ARG A 666 0.53 -15.64 -1.54
CA ARG A 666 -0.24 -16.75 -2.14
C ARG A 666 -1.68 -16.35 -2.52
N PRO A 667 -2.46 -15.64 -1.67
CA PRO A 667 -3.81 -15.23 -2.04
C PRO A 667 -3.89 -14.31 -3.26
N VAL A 668 -2.88 -13.48 -3.48
CA VAL A 668 -2.81 -12.61 -4.67
C VAL A 668 -2.44 -13.41 -5.93
N LEU A 669 -1.54 -14.39 -5.82
CA LEU A 669 -1.23 -15.34 -6.91
C LEU A 669 -2.43 -16.25 -7.24
N TRP A 670 -3.24 -16.60 -6.24
CA TRP A 670 -4.45 -17.42 -6.40
C TRP A 670 -5.53 -16.69 -7.20
N LEU A 671 -5.71 -15.38 -6.99
CA LEU A 671 -6.65 -14.59 -7.79
C LEU A 671 -6.27 -14.56 -9.28
N ASP A 672 -4.98 -14.42 -9.59
CA ASP A 672 -4.49 -14.46 -10.97
C ASP A 672 -4.75 -15.83 -11.63
N SER A 673 -4.51 -16.92 -10.88
CA SER A 673 -4.78 -18.31 -11.30
C SER A 673 -6.26 -18.59 -11.60
N GLU A 674 -7.16 -18.24 -10.66
CA GLU A 674 -8.56 -18.68 -10.68
C GLU A 674 -9.54 -17.70 -11.33
N ALA A 675 -9.12 -16.43 -11.53
CA ALA A 675 -9.96 -15.40 -12.13
C ALA A 675 -9.27 -14.57 -13.24
N GLY A 676 -7.95 -14.68 -13.42
CA GLY A 676 -7.22 -13.86 -14.40
C GLY A 676 -7.08 -12.39 -14.01
N ILE A 677 -7.09 -12.09 -12.71
CA ILE A 677 -7.03 -10.72 -12.20
C ILE A 677 -5.70 -10.54 -11.47
N ALA A 678 -4.77 -9.87 -12.14
CA ALA A 678 -3.53 -9.42 -11.52
C ALA A 678 -3.77 -8.10 -10.77
N LEU A 679 -3.04 -7.90 -9.68
CA LEU A 679 -3.18 -6.75 -8.79
C LEU A 679 -1.91 -5.89 -8.76
N GLU A 680 -2.06 -4.56 -8.68
CA GLU A 680 -1.02 -3.59 -8.30
C GLU A 680 -0.70 -3.70 -6.81
N ALA A 681 -0.30 -4.90 -6.38
CA ALA A 681 -0.05 -5.28 -4.98
C ALA A 681 1.29 -4.71 -4.47
N HIS A 682 1.61 -3.46 -4.80
CA HIS A 682 2.79 -2.74 -4.32
C HIS A 682 2.71 -2.48 -2.81
N GLN A 683 3.83 -2.14 -2.16
CA GLN A 683 3.92 -2.10 -0.69
C GLN A 683 2.90 -1.17 0.02
N GLN A 684 2.36 -0.15 -0.66
CA GLN A 684 1.36 0.76 -0.09
C GLN A 684 -0.10 0.30 -0.27
N ASN A 685 -0.37 -0.64 -1.18
CA ASN A 685 -1.70 -1.23 -1.44
C ASN A 685 -1.83 -2.64 -0.85
N THR A 686 -0.72 -3.24 -0.42
CA THR A 686 -0.72 -4.48 0.36
C THR A 686 -0.70 -4.14 1.84
N LEU A 687 -1.73 -4.55 2.56
CA LEU A 687 -1.83 -4.50 4.01
C LEU A 687 -1.54 -5.89 4.60
N VAL A 688 -0.77 -5.96 5.68
CA VAL A 688 -0.60 -7.17 6.49
C VAL A 688 -1.40 -7.04 7.79
N LEU A 689 -2.05 -8.14 8.20
CA LEU A 689 -2.71 -8.30 9.50
C LEU A 689 -1.75 -9.04 10.43
N LEU A 690 -1.48 -8.46 11.60
CA LEU A 690 -0.64 -9.06 12.63
C LEU A 690 -1.49 -9.60 13.80
N ASP A 691 -1.04 -10.69 14.42
CA ASP A 691 -1.54 -11.11 15.74
C ASP A 691 -0.95 -10.24 16.87
N PRO A 692 -1.43 -10.39 18.13
CA PRO A 692 -0.93 -9.57 19.24
C PRO A 692 0.60 -9.65 19.46
N ASP A 693 1.21 -10.80 19.19
CA ASP A 693 2.66 -11.02 19.28
C ASP A 693 3.43 -10.38 18.13
N GLY A 694 2.83 -10.28 16.94
CA GLY A 694 3.31 -9.54 15.78
C GLY A 694 3.55 -10.40 14.53
N TRP A 695 3.05 -11.63 14.48
CA TRP A 695 3.20 -12.49 13.29
C TRP A 695 2.16 -12.18 12.22
N PRO A 696 2.49 -12.33 10.92
CA PRO A 696 1.51 -12.26 9.84
C PRO A 696 0.49 -13.39 9.98
N ILE A 697 -0.78 -13.02 10.13
CA ILE A 697 -1.92 -13.94 10.14
C ILE A 697 -2.84 -13.75 8.93
N GLY A 698 -2.69 -12.68 8.17
CA GLY A 698 -3.52 -12.40 7.01
C GLY A 698 -3.04 -11.16 6.26
N GLY A 699 -3.83 -10.75 5.27
CA GLY A 699 -3.57 -9.53 4.53
C GLY A 699 -4.84 -8.91 3.97
N ARG A 700 -4.73 -7.70 3.44
CA ARG A 700 -5.75 -7.11 2.57
C ARG A 700 -5.07 -6.45 1.38
N TYR A 701 -5.64 -6.61 0.19
CA TYR A 701 -5.37 -5.68 -0.90
C TYR A 701 -6.28 -4.45 -0.78
N ARG A 702 -5.85 -3.29 -1.26
CA ARG A 702 -6.69 -2.10 -1.39
C ARG A 702 -6.40 -1.35 -2.69
N ASP A 703 -7.34 -0.46 -3.01
CA ASP A 703 -7.39 0.42 -4.17
C ASP A 703 -8.06 -0.16 -5.43
N ASN A 704 -8.54 0.77 -6.27
CA ASN A 704 -9.32 0.50 -7.48
C ASN A 704 -8.66 0.99 -8.77
N GLN A 705 -7.52 1.68 -8.71
CA GLN A 705 -6.74 1.98 -9.92
C GLN A 705 -6.05 0.69 -10.44
N GLY A 706 -5.59 -0.16 -9.53
CA GLY A 706 -4.64 -1.24 -9.82
C GLY A 706 -5.19 -2.65 -10.05
N TYR A 707 -6.31 -2.80 -10.77
CA TYR A 707 -6.75 -4.11 -11.29
C TYR A 707 -6.37 -4.25 -12.76
N TYR A 708 -5.81 -5.41 -13.12
CA TYR A 708 -5.54 -5.79 -14.50
C TYR A 708 -6.29 -7.09 -14.81
N PHE A 709 -7.28 -7.04 -15.71
CA PHE A 709 -7.96 -8.24 -16.19
C PHE A 709 -7.23 -8.76 -17.43
N ARG A 710 -6.84 -10.03 -17.42
CA ARG A 710 -6.21 -10.69 -18.56
C ARG A 710 -7.19 -10.83 -19.72
N GLU A 711 -6.77 -10.41 -20.91
CA GLU A 711 -7.54 -10.62 -22.15
C GLU A 711 -7.87 -12.10 -22.38
N SER A 712 -6.92 -13.01 -22.07
CA SER A 712 -7.12 -14.47 -22.13
C SER A 712 -8.28 -14.99 -21.26
N ARG A 713 -8.73 -14.20 -20.26
CA ARG A 713 -9.80 -14.55 -19.31
C ARG A 713 -11.07 -13.71 -19.48
N ARG A 714 -11.19 -12.93 -20.57
CA ARG A 714 -12.39 -12.13 -20.86
C ARG A 714 -13.68 -12.95 -20.86
N ALA A 715 -13.67 -14.15 -21.44
CA ALA A 715 -14.85 -15.03 -21.48
C ALA A 715 -15.26 -15.52 -20.07
N ASP A 716 -14.30 -15.98 -19.27
CA ASP A 716 -14.53 -16.44 -17.89
C ASP A 716 -15.10 -15.32 -17.00
N LEU A 717 -14.60 -14.10 -17.17
CA LEU A 717 -15.04 -12.91 -16.44
C LEU A 717 -16.41 -12.43 -16.90
N ALA A 718 -16.67 -12.36 -18.20
CA ALA A 718 -17.97 -11.97 -18.76
C ALA A 718 -19.09 -12.96 -18.40
N ALA A 719 -18.77 -14.26 -18.27
CA ALA A 719 -19.70 -15.28 -17.79
C ALA A 719 -20.07 -15.11 -16.30
N ARG A 720 -19.19 -14.49 -15.49
CA ARG A 720 -19.45 -14.17 -14.06
C ARG A 720 -20.14 -12.81 -13.89
N LEU A 721 -19.87 -11.84 -14.76
CA LEU A 721 -20.48 -10.51 -14.78
C LEU A 721 -20.55 -9.98 -16.23
N PRO A 722 -21.72 -10.04 -16.89
CA PRO A 722 -21.91 -9.43 -18.20
C PRO A 722 -21.64 -7.92 -18.16
N GLY A 723 -21.01 -7.38 -19.20
CA GLY A 723 -20.62 -5.96 -19.28
C GLY A 723 -19.35 -5.58 -18.50
N ILE A 724 -18.65 -6.55 -17.90
CA ILE A 724 -17.40 -6.30 -17.18
C ILE A 724 -16.31 -5.71 -18.10
N GLY A 725 -15.53 -4.76 -17.59
CA GLY A 725 -14.47 -4.07 -18.33
C GLY A 725 -14.93 -2.95 -19.26
N GLU A 726 -16.20 -2.94 -19.72
CA GLU A 726 -16.67 -2.04 -20.80
C GLU A 726 -16.63 -0.56 -20.42
N ARG A 727 -17.08 -0.22 -19.20
CA ARG A 727 -17.07 1.17 -18.68
C ARG A 727 -15.80 1.53 -17.93
N SER A 728 -15.02 0.53 -17.55
CA SER A 728 -13.88 0.67 -16.63
C SER A 728 -12.52 0.55 -17.31
N ASP A 729 -12.47 0.07 -18.56
CA ASP A 729 -11.25 -0.03 -19.37
C ASP A 729 -10.14 -0.79 -18.60
N THR A 730 -10.50 -2.00 -18.17
CA THR A 730 -9.75 -2.81 -17.17
C THR A 730 -9.05 -4.03 -17.79
N PHE A 731 -9.40 -4.38 -19.02
CA PHE A 731 -8.73 -5.46 -19.76
C PHE A 731 -7.41 -4.98 -20.37
N VAL A 732 -6.38 -5.80 -20.22
CA VAL A 732 -5.06 -5.59 -20.82
C VAL A 732 -4.55 -6.91 -21.39
N SER A 733 -3.57 -6.87 -22.30
CA SER A 733 -2.93 -8.10 -22.78
C SER A 733 -2.23 -8.83 -21.64
N ASP A 734 -2.13 -10.15 -21.75
CA ASP A 734 -1.52 -11.00 -20.73
C ASP A 734 -0.04 -10.67 -20.48
N GLU A 735 0.67 -10.13 -21.49
CA GLU A 735 2.05 -9.64 -21.36
C GLU A 735 2.14 -8.36 -20.54
N VAL A 736 1.16 -7.45 -20.69
CA VAL A 736 1.07 -6.22 -19.88
C VAL A 736 0.67 -6.58 -18.45
N ALA A 737 -0.32 -7.46 -18.27
CA ALA A 737 -0.67 -7.98 -16.94
C ALA A 737 0.56 -8.60 -16.25
N ASP A 738 1.31 -9.45 -16.96
CA ASP A 738 2.54 -10.07 -16.49
C ASP A 738 3.65 -9.06 -16.12
N GLU A 739 3.92 -8.06 -16.96
CA GLU A 739 4.97 -7.05 -16.70
C GLU A 739 4.64 -6.26 -15.43
N ARG A 740 3.38 -5.80 -15.30
CA ARG A 740 2.93 -5.00 -14.16
C ARG A 740 2.84 -5.86 -12.91
N PHE A 741 2.36 -7.09 -12.99
CA PHE A 741 2.28 -8.00 -11.84
C PHE A 741 3.67 -8.39 -11.32
N ALA A 742 4.63 -8.65 -12.22
CA ALA A 742 6.03 -8.90 -11.87
C ALA A 742 6.69 -7.69 -11.21
N TYR A 743 6.46 -6.47 -11.72
CA TYR A 743 6.96 -5.27 -11.06
C TYR A 743 6.31 -5.04 -9.69
N TYR A 744 4.99 -5.12 -9.57
CA TYR A 744 4.29 -4.72 -8.34
C TYR A 744 4.33 -5.76 -7.22
N LEU A 745 4.03 -7.03 -7.50
CA LEU A 745 4.08 -8.09 -6.49
C LEU A 745 5.52 -8.64 -6.32
N GLY A 746 6.24 -8.85 -7.42
CA GLY A 746 7.61 -9.35 -7.39
C GLY A 746 8.60 -8.32 -6.86
N ILE A 747 8.87 -7.27 -7.65
CA ILE A 747 9.97 -6.32 -7.39
C ILE A 747 9.64 -5.34 -6.26
N ASN A 748 8.55 -4.58 -6.39
CA ASN A 748 8.20 -3.52 -5.44
C ASN A 748 7.86 -4.09 -4.06
N ASN A 749 6.98 -5.11 -4.03
CA ASN A 749 6.53 -5.74 -2.80
C ASN A 749 7.57 -6.72 -2.22
N VAL A 750 7.72 -7.93 -2.80
CA VAL A 750 8.45 -9.00 -2.11
C VAL A 750 9.97 -8.77 -2.10
N LEU A 751 10.59 -8.44 -3.25
CA LEU A 751 12.02 -8.11 -3.26
C LEU A 751 12.29 -6.84 -2.44
N GLY A 752 11.39 -5.84 -2.50
CA GLY A 752 11.50 -4.65 -1.64
C GLY A 752 11.38 -4.95 -0.14
N LEU A 753 10.59 -5.95 0.27
CA LEU A 753 10.51 -6.40 1.66
C LEU A 753 11.82 -7.10 2.07
N ILE A 754 12.38 -7.95 1.21
CA ILE A 754 13.70 -8.57 1.43
C ILE A 754 14.77 -7.48 1.62
N GLY A 755 14.79 -6.46 0.74
CA GLY A 755 15.71 -5.32 0.85
C GLY A 755 15.55 -4.53 2.15
N ALA A 756 14.32 -4.37 2.66
CA ALA A 756 14.08 -3.80 3.98
C ALA A 756 14.63 -4.67 5.13
N PHE A 757 14.56 -6.00 5.04
CA PHE A 757 15.19 -6.90 6.03
C PHE A 757 16.72 -6.77 6.03
N GLY A 758 17.34 -6.73 4.85
CA GLY A 758 18.79 -6.63 4.67
C GLY A 758 19.35 -5.29 5.12
N SER A 759 18.87 -4.20 4.51
CA SER A 759 19.35 -2.83 4.70
C SER A 759 19.17 -2.25 6.12
N GLN A 760 18.44 -2.96 6.99
CA GLN A 760 18.19 -2.61 8.39
C GLN A 760 18.78 -3.65 9.39
N GLY A 761 19.56 -4.64 8.93
CA GLY A 761 20.19 -5.64 9.81
C GLY A 761 19.19 -6.56 10.53
N LEU A 762 18.05 -6.85 9.88
CA LEU A 762 16.97 -7.67 10.43
C LEU A 762 17.06 -9.14 9.97
N GLY A 763 17.56 -9.38 8.75
CA GLY A 763 17.80 -10.71 8.20
C GLY A 763 18.69 -10.68 6.94
N ASP A 764 19.29 -11.81 6.58
CA ASP A 764 20.13 -11.93 5.37
C ASP A 764 19.28 -12.04 4.10
N GLU A 765 19.44 -11.09 3.16
CA GLU A 765 18.76 -11.13 1.85
C GLU A 765 19.02 -12.44 1.10
N ARG A 766 20.23 -13.03 1.20
CA ARG A 766 20.57 -14.27 0.47
C ARG A 766 19.72 -15.45 0.96
N LEU A 767 19.42 -15.49 2.26
CA LEU A 767 18.57 -16.50 2.89
C LEU A 767 17.09 -16.27 2.57
N LEU A 768 16.63 -15.01 2.56
CA LEU A 768 15.25 -14.65 2.21
C LEU A 768 14.96 -14.84 0.71
N LEU A 769 15.91 -14.54 -0.18
CA LEU A 769 15.83 -14.86 -1.62
C LEU A 769 15.76 -16.36 -1.86
N ALA A 770 16.53 -17.17 -1.12
CA ALA A 770 16.44 -18.63 -1.19
C ALA A 770 15.07 -19.15 -0.68
N ALA A 771 14.53 -18.55 0.39
CA ALA A 771 13.19 -18.86 0.88
C ALA A 771 12.10 -18.48 -0.14
N PHE A 772 12.24 -17.33 -0.82
CA PHE A 772 11.31 -16.88 -1.85
C PHE A 772 11.38 -17.74 -3.13
N ARG A 773 12.59 -18.11 -3.62
CA ARG A 773 12.73 -19.11 -4.70
C ARG A 773 12.01 -20.40 -4.34
N ARG A 774 12.24 -20.96 -3.14
CA ARG A 774 11.58 -22.20 -2.69
C ARG A 774 10.04 -22.08 -2.66
N PHE A 775 9.51 -20.94 -2.20
CA PHE A 775 8.08 -20.66 -2.25
C PHE A 775 7.57 -20.63 -3.69
N LEU A 776 8.18 -19.85 -4.58
CA LEU A 776 7.79 -19.77 -6.00
C LEU A 776 7.85 -21.13 -6.70
N THR A 777 8.89 -21.94 -6.45
CA THR A 777 8.98 -23.30 -6.98
C THR A 777 7.82 -24.17 -6.49
N HIS A 778 7.45 -24.09 -5.21
CA HIS A 778 6.29 -24.81 -4.68
C HIS A 778 4.96 -24.31 -5.27
N ILE A 779 4.82 -23.01 -5.58
CA ILE A 779 3.65 -22.48 -6.31
C ILE A 779 3.61 -22.97 -7.77
N ALA A 780 4.77 -23.15 -8.42
CA ALA A 780 4.85 -23.59 -9.81
C ALA A 780 4.65 -25.10 -9.99
N THR A 781 5.31 -25.93 -9.17
CA THR A 781 5.42 -27.39 -9.37
C THR A 781 4.96 -28.23 -8.18
N GLY A 782 4.54 -27.61 -7.08
CA GLY A 782 4.07 -28.33 -5.88
C GLY A 782 2.68 -28.97 -6.02
N PRO A 783 2.24 -29.73 -5.00
CA PRO A 783 0.93 -30.39 -5.00
C PRO A 783 -0.24 -29.39 -4.97
N ALA A 784 -0.02 -28.19 -4.44
CA ALA A 784 -0.95 -27.07 -4.45
C ALA A 784 -0.43 -25.94 -5.37
N ARG A 785 -0.09 -26.31 -6.61
CA ARG A 785 0.37 -25.36 -7.65
C ARG A 785 -0.75 -24.42 -8.09
N LEU A 786 -0.37 -23.25 -8.59
CA LEU A 786 -1.28 -22.24 -9.13
C LEU A 786 -1.01 -22.04 -10.63
N ASN A 787 -2.06 -21.85 -11.42
CA ASN A 787 -2.02 -21.69 -12.88
C ASN A 787 -1.76 -20.22 -13.26
N THR A 788 -0.67 -19.64 -12.73
CA THR A 788 -0.20 -18.28 -13.04
C THR A 788 1.21 -18.32 -13.63
N SER A 789 1.48 -17.43 -14.58
CA SER A 789 2.78 -17.23 -15.25
C SER A 789 3.87 -16.65 -14.34
N LEU A 790 3.47 -15.90 -13.30
CA LEU A 790 4.39 -15.06 -12.54
C LEU A 790 5.52 -15.84 -11.81
N PRO A 791 5.28 -17.00 -11.18
CA PRO A 791 6.34 -17.76 -10.52
C PRO A 791 7.47 -18.20 -11.46
N ALA A 792 7.13 -18.70 -12.66
CA ALA A 792 8.12 -19.06 -13.68
C ALA A 792 8.87 -17.81 -14.17
N ARG A 793 8.15 -16.74 -14.51
CA ARG A 793 8.73 -15.45 -14.95
C ARG A 793 9.73 -14.88 -13.93
N LEU A 794 9.50 -15.06 -12.63
CA LEU A 794 10.41 -14.62 -11.56
C LEU A 794 11.57 -15.60 -11.27
N LEU A 795 11.41 -16.90 -11.54
CA LEU A 795 12.44 -17.91 -11.31
C LEU A 795 13.45 -18.03 -12.46
N ASP A 796 12.95 -17.94 -13.70
CA ASP A 796 13.60 -18.45 -14.90
C ASP A 796 14.08 -17.34 -15.85
N SER A 797 13.59 -16.10 -15.70
CA SER A 797 14.07 -14.95 -16.50
C SER A 797 15.37 -14.38 -15.91
N PRO A 798 16.46 -14.21 -16.68
CA PRO A 798 17.71 -13.63 -16.18
C PRO A 798 17.60 -12.13 -15.84
N VAL A 799 16.59 -11.47 -16.38
CA VAL A 799 16.30 -10.04 -16.18
C VAL A 799 14.82 -9.82 -15.89
N LEU A 800 14.50 -8.72 -15.21
CA LEU A 800 13.13 -8.30 -14.96
C LEU A 800 12.90 -6.87 -15.49
N ARG A 801 11.68 -6.61 -15.95
CA ARG A 801 11.20 -5.28 -16.30
C ARG A 801 10.85 -4.52 -15.03
N CYS A 802 11.41 -3.34 -14.84
CA CYS A 802 11.24 -2.54 -13.63
C CYS A 802 10.87 -1.10 -13.97
N LYS A 803 9.84 -0.56 -13.31
CA LYS A 803 9.47 0.85 -13.39
C LYS A 803 10.64 1.73 -12.94
N ALA A 804 10.94 2.76 -13.72
CA ALA A 804 12.06 3.68 -13.52
C ALA A 804 11.53 5.03 -13.03
N ASN A 805 11.50 5.23 -11.71
CA ASN A 805 10.85 6.40 -11.10
C ASN A 805 11.65 7.69 -11.27
N LEU A 806 12.97 7.62 -11.41
CA LEU A 806 13.79 8.81 -11.72
C LEU A 806 13.67 9.15 -13.21
N LEU A 807 13.78 8.17 -14.12
CA LEU A 807 13.63 8.42 -15.55
C LEU A 807 12.21 8.88 -15.93
N THR A 808 11.16 8.29 -15.35
CA THR A 808 9.76 8.73 -15.55
C THR A 808 9.59 10.20 -15.16
N ARG A 809 10.23 10.64 -14.05
CA ARG A 809 10.19 12.03 -13.60
C ARG A 809 11.02 12.98 -14.46
N LEU A 810 12.15 12.52 -15.01
CA LEU A 810 12.98 13.28 -15.95
C LEU A 810 12.31 13.45 -17.33
N HIS A 811 11.44 12.52 -17.72
CA HIS A 811 10.67 12.57 -18.97
C HIS A 811 9.28 13.25 -18.81
N GLY A 812 9.01 13.89 -17.66
CA GLY A 812 7.78 14.66 -17.41
C GLY A 812 6.48 13.88 -17.18
N LEU A 813 6.43 12.61 -17.59
CA LEU A 813 5.22 11.77 -17.64
C LEU A 813 4.34 11.82 -16.37
N ASP A 814 3.04 12.05 -16.56
CA ASP A 814 2.01 11.84 -15.52
C ASP A 814 1.34 10.48 -15.71
N GLU A 815 1.43 9.62 -14.69
CA GLU A 815 0.96 8.23 -14.78
C GLU A 815 -0.59 8.06 -14.77
N LEU A 816 -1.36 9.15 -14.74
CA LEU A 816 -2.81 9.11 -15.02
C LEU A 816 -3.16 9.43 -16.49
N VAL A 817 -2.18 9.81 -17.32
CA VAL A 817 -2.41 10.27 -18.70
C VAL A 817 -1.80 9.29 -19.70
N GLY A 818 -2.61 8.89 -20.69
CA GLY A 818 -2.22 8.01 -21.79
C GLY A 818 -2.44 6.52 -21.53
N PRO A 819 -1.99 5.65 -22.45
CA PRO A 819 -2.15 4.19 -22.34
C PRO A 819 -1.27 3.56 -21.26
N VAL A 820 -1.76 2.46 -20.67
CA VAL A 820 -1.15 1.81 -19.49
C VAL A 820 0.26 1.29 -19.74
N ASP A 821 0.56 0.84 -20.96
CA ASP A 821 1.89 0.37 -21.35
C ASP A 821 2.95 1.49 -21.31
N THR A 822 2.58 2.70 -21.71
CA THR A 822 3.45 3.83 -22.05
C THR A 822 3.48 4.96 -21.01
N GLN A 823 2.50 5.03 -20.09
CA GLN A 823 2.40 6.03 -19.02
C GLN A 823 3.59 6.08 -18.00
N SER A 824 4.63 5.28 -18.17
CA SER A 824 5.81 5.24 -17.28
C SER A 824 7.03 4.65 -18.00
N VAL A 825 8.23 5.12 -17.68
CA VAL A 825 9.48 4.51 -18.18
C VAL A 825 9.72 3.19 -17.44
N TYR A 826 9.99 2.12 -18.19
CA TYR A 826 10.40 0.83 -17.64
C TYR A 826 11.78 0.43 -18.20
N VAL A 827 12.71 0.16 -17.29
CA VAL A 827 14.07 -0.35 -17.56
C VAL A 827 14.12 -1.87 -17.39
N THR A 828 15.27 -2.44 -17.69
CA THR A 828 15.56 -3.87 -17.50
C THR A 828 16.66 -4.01 -16.43
N ILE A 829 16.37 -4.76 -15.37
CA ILE A 829 17.31 -5.02 -14.27
C ILE A 829 17.70 -6.50 -14.21
N THR A 830 18.89 -6.81 -13.68
CA THR A 830 19.31 -8.19 -13.39
C THR A 830 18.37 -8.81 -12.36
N ASN A 831 17.92 -10.06 -12.58
CA ASN A 831 17.02 -10.74 -11.65
C ASN A 831 17.80 -11.34 -10.46
N PRO A 832 17.63 -10.87 -9.20
CA PRO A 832 18.34 -11.44 -8.04
C PRO A 832 17.85 -12.83 -7.63
N LEU A 833 16.76 -13.32 -8.23
CA LEU A 833 16.29 -14.69 -8.07
C LEU A 833 16.94 -15.64 -9.10
N HIS A 834 17.36 -15.18 -10.27
CA HIS A 834 17.90 -16.06 -11.31
C HIS A 834 19.29 -16.60 -10.91
N ARG A 835 19.46 -17.92 -10.99
CA ARG A 835 20.69 -18.67 -10.68
C ARG A 835 20.68 -20.00 -11.40
#